data_AF-A0A5M3WFN7-F1
#
_entry.id   AF-A0A5M3WFN7-F1
#
_cell.length_a   1.000
_cell.length_b   1.000
_cell.length_c   1.000
_cell.angle_alpha   90.00
_cell.angle_beta   90.00
_cell.angle_gamma   90.00
#
_symmetry.space_group_name_H-M   'P 1'
#
loop_
_entity.id
_entity.type
_entity.pdbx_description
1 polymer ?
#
loop_
_entity_poly.entity_id
_entity_poly.type
_entity_poly.pdbx_seq_one_letter_code
_entity_poly.pdbx_strand_id
1 'polypeptide(L)'
;MHPSPSSGRLRLGLVTAMIAALIAAGLALITPALAADTLLSQGKPATASSAEGAAFAASAAVDGDLTVTRWASAFSDPQWIQVDLGTTATISQVVLTWEAAYASAFKIQTSPNGTTWTDVYTTTTGTGGTQTLAVTGTGRYVRMNGTARGTGYGYSLWEFQVYGSTASPSPSPSPTACGTTNVAQGKTATASSLENAGTPASAAVDGNPTTTRWSSAYSDPQWLQIDLGATYQICRVVLTWEGAYATAFKIQTSPNATTWTDIYSTTTGTGGTQTLNISGTGRYIRMHGTARNTGWGYSLYEMAVYTGTITSPSPSPSPSPSPSPSPDPGIWTEVWRDDFTGPANTSPSAANWLLRTGTQYPGGAANWGTGEVETMSASTANVALDGAGTLAIKALKDGAGNWTSGRVETQRTDFAPQPGQLLRFTARLKQPDVANPLGYWPGFRATGAAYRGNYNNWPTVGETDIMTNVNGRSQLANTLHCGTAPDGVCNEYSGRTSGFASCDGCQTGYHEYTQIIDRTKQDEEIRFYLDGRQTWVVRESQVGVTAWQAAVHHGFYLRFDLAVGGSLPNALAGTTTPTAATTSGGTLNVDWVSVARQTGTTPAPMTDPATPAGPSVVRVTGTQGNWQLTVNGGPFEIKGLTYGPPQAAADGYMRDLKAMGVNTIRTWGVDDANTPTLLDRAAQQGIKVIVGHWLNQGADYVNDTAYKTSVKNEIVARVNALKNRQGVLMWDVGNEVILTMQDHGLAADVVEARRVAYAKFVNEVADAIHAADPNHPVTSTDAYTHAWTYYKAHSPSLDLLAVNSYGAIGTVRTDWVSGGYTKPYIVTEAGPDGEWEVPNDVNGVPTEPTDLQKRAQYTASWNAIHNHTGVALGATEFHYGLENDFGGVWLNTLTGGWRRLGFHALRQAYTGQPSANTPPEISSMTVTPQTAVPAGQQFTVEVAATDPNSDLIRYNLMFSNKHINGNRGFDHVRFTQTAPGRFSVTAPQQMGVWKAYVYAYDGHGNVGIEQKSFRVVPPVVAGTNVAVGKTTTASTFQATGDGGPFNPNRATDGSYTSRWASEWADPQWIQVDLGATTAIRHVQLGWESAYGKSYQVQTSPNGTTWTNVFTTTTGDGGFDGIDLNVSARYVRVNMTQRGTAYGYSLWEFGVYS
;
A
#
# COMPACT_ATOMS: atom_id res chain seq x y z
N MET A 1 -23.17 52.30 20.45
CA MET A 1 -24.00 53.22 19.64
C MET A 1 -23.66 53.00 18.18
N HIS A 2 -24.65 52.81 17.31
CA HIS A 2 -24.51 53.08 15.87
C HIS A 2 -24.79 54.59 15.62
N PRO A 3 -24.57 55.18 14.42
CA PRO A 3 -24.30 54.54 13.12
C PRO A 3 -23.23 55.26 12.23
N SER A 4 -22.95 54.72 11.03
CA SER A 4 -22.55 55.49 9.82
C SER A 4 -23.79 56.25 9.26
N PRO A 5 -23.75 57.18 8.26
CA PRO A 5 -23.50 56.79 6.85
C PRO A 5 -23.15 57.96 5.87
N SER A 6 -23.56 57.81 4.60
CA SER A 6 -23.85 58.83 3.56
C SER A 6 -22.71 59.21 2.60
N SER A 7 -22.95 59.41 1.29
CA SER A 7 -24.14 59.13 0.45
C SER A 7 -23.74 59.09 -1.05
N GLY A 8 -24.52 58.52 -1.98
CA GLY A 8 -25.80 57.80 -1.90
C GLY A 8 -26.64 57.95 -3.19
N ARG A 9 -27.97 57.71 -3.10
CA ARG A 9 -29.01 57.85 -4.17
C ARG A 9 -29.00 56.70 -5.22
N LEU A 10 -30.14 56.22 -5.74
CA LEU A 10 -31.55 56.64 -5.61
C LEU A 10 -32.55 55.44 -5.66
N ARG A 11 -33.83 55.74 -5.37
CA ARG A 11 -35.02 54.87 -5.23
C ARG A 11 -35.51 54.31 -6.60
N LEU A 12 -36.49 53.41 -6.76
CA LEU A 12 -37.45 52.65 -5.91
C LEU A 12 -37.84 51.35 -6.68
N GLY A 13 -38.48 50.33 -6.06
CA GLY A 13 -38.82 49.05 -6.73
C GLY A 13 -40.32 48.68 -6.73
N LEU A 14 -40.72 47.69 -7.57
CA LEU A 14 -42.09 47.11 -7.62
C LEU A 14 -42.16 45.71 -8.30
N VAL A 15 -42.17 44.65 -7.47
CA VAL A 15 -43.07 43.46 -7.48
C VAL A 15 -43.53 42.82 -8.83
N THR A 16 -42.84 41.73 -9.21
CA THR A 16 -43.29 40.45 -9.85
C THR A 16 -43.96 40.33 -11.25
N ALA A 17 -43.49 39.28 -11.95
CA ALA A 17 -44.23 38.28 -12.77
C ALA A 17 -44.19 38.34 -14.32
N MET A 18 -43.60 37.28 -14.89
CA MET A 18 -43.76 36.71 -16.25
C MET A 18 -43.66 37.62 -17.49
N ILE A 19 -42.49 37.60 -18.15
CA ILE A 19 -42.24 36.92 -19.46
C ILE A 19 -40.73 37.00 -19.74
N ALA A 20 -40.04 35.86 -19.75
CA ALA A 20 -38.61 35.75 -20.08
C ALA A 20 -38.17 34.30 -20.40
N ALA A 21 -38.94 33.58 -21.22
CA ALA A 21 -38.40 32.43 -21.96
C ALA A 21 -37.67 32.97 -23.21
N LEU A 22 -36.55 32.34 -23.60
CA LEU A 22 -35.55 32.89 -24.54
C LEU A 22 -34.92 34.21 -24.02
N ILE A 23 -33.77 34.19 -23.37
CA ILE A 23 -32.46 33.86 -23.97
C ILE A 23 -31.61 33.06 -22.97
N ALA A 24 -31.08 31.91 -23.40
CA ALA A 24 -30.17 31.09 -22.62
C ALA A 24 -29.14 30.41 -23.54
N ALA A 25 -27.99 31.06 -23.75
CA ALA A 25 -26.77 30.47 -24.33
C ALA A 25 -25.56 31.40 -24.17
N GLY A 26 -24.37 30.82 -23.92
CA GLY A 26 -23.09 31.44 -24.29
C GLY A 26 -22.42 32.39 -23.29
N LEU A 27 -21.76 31.82 -22.27
CA LEU A 27 -20.47 32.23 -21.64
C LEU A 27 -20.42 31.73 -20.19
N ALA A 28 -19.40 31.04 -19.68
CA ALA A 28 -18.48 30.05 -20.24
C ALA A 28 -17.78 29.39 -19.03
N LEU A 29 -17.99 28.09 -18.80
CA LEU A 29 -17.30 27.38 -17.71
C LEU A 29 -15.86 27.08 -18.13
N ILE A 30 -14.88 27.45 -17.31
CA ILE A 30 -13.49 27.00 -17.47
C ILE A 30 -13.36 25.65 -16.76
N THR A 31 -13.48 24.56 -17.52
CA THR A 31 -13.10 23.22 -17.08
C THR A 31 -11.64 22.94 -17.46
N PRO A 32 -10.90 22.12 -16.69
CA PRO A 32 -9.68 21.52 -17.20
C PRO A 32 -10.06 20.58 -18.36
N ALA A 33 -9.54 20.84 -19.55
CA ALA A 33 -9.79 19.98 -20.69
C ALA A 33 -9.12 18.62 -20.47
N LEU A 34 -9.91 17.55 -20.40
CA LEU A 34 -9.41 16.21 -20.70
C LEU A 34 -8.85 16.24 -22.13
N ALA A 35 -7.64 15.72 -22.32
CA ALA A 35 -7.15 15.49 -23.67
C ALA A 35 -8.09 14.51 -24.37
N ALA A 36 -8.67 14.92 -25.51
CA ALA A 36 -9.49 14.03 -26.31
C ALA A 36 -8.64 12.86 -26.81
N ASP A 37 -9.21 11.66 -26.85
CA ASP A 37 -8.53 10.48 -27.38
C ASP A 37 -8.02 10.76 -28.80
N THR A 38 -6.75 10.41 -29.04
CA THR A 38 -6.07 10.79 -30.28
C THR A 38 -6.53 9.89 -31.43
N LEU A 39 -6.81 10.47 -32.60
CA LEU A 39 -7.07 9.69 -33.82
C LEU A 39 -5.76 9.04 -34.29
N LEU A 40 -5.66 7.72 -34.15
CA LEU A 40 -4.46 6.93 -34.40
C LEU A 40 -4.37 6.36 -35.81
N SER A 41 -5.49 6.16 -36.52
CA SER A 41 -5.51 5.52 -37.84
C SER A 41 -5.26 6.44 -39.03
N GLN A 42 -5.45 7.76 -38.90
CA GLN A 42 -5.36 8.66 -40.05
C GLN A 42 -3.94 8.70 -40.65
N GLY A 43 -3.85 8.59 -41.97
CA GLY A 43 -2.60 8.55 -42.74
C GLY A 43 -1.76 7.28 -42.55
N LYS A 44 -2.29 6.25 -41.88
CA LYS A 44 -1.54 5.01 -41.59
C LYS A 44 -1.59 3.99 -42.75
N PRO A 45 -0.64 3.05 -42.82
CA PRO A 45 -0.73 1.92 -43.73
C PRO A 45 -1.96 1.07 -43.45
N ALA A 46 -2.85 0.93 -44.43
CA ALA A 46 -4.02 0.07 -44.38
C ALA A 46 -3.98 -1.02 -45.47
N THR A 47 -4.49 -2.20 -45.15
CA THR A 47 -4.62 -3.33 -46.07
C THR A 47 -5.98 -4.00 -45.91
N ALA A 48 -6.44 -4.74 -46.92
CA ALA A 48 -7.73 -5.39 -46.92
C ALA A 48 -7.67 -6.76 -47.62
N SER A 49 -8.68 -7.61 -47.38
CA SER A 49 -8.83 -8.90 -48.06
C SER A 49 -9.11 -8.79 -49.56
N SER A 50 -9.69 -7.66 -49.99
CA SER A 50 -9.90 -7.33 -51.41
C SER A 50 -10.14 -5.83 -51.61
N ALA A 51 -10.16 -5.40 -52.86
CA ALA A 51 -10.70 -4.12 -53.30
C ALA A 51 -11.54 -4.34 -54.58
N GLU A 52 -12.63 -3.58 -54.75
CA GLU A 52 -13.50 -3.61 -55.94
C GLU A 52 -12.78 -3.09 -57.20
N GLY A 53 -11.77 -2.24 -57.00
CA GLY A 53 -10.89 -1.73 -58.05
C GLY A 53 -9.78 -0.84 -57.49
N ALA A 54 -8.87 -0.37 -58.34
CA ALA A 54 -7.72 0.45 -57.91
C ALA A 54 -8.11 1.78 -57.24
N ALA A 55 -9.29 2.31 -57.55
CA ALA A 55 -9.84 3.52 -56.92
C ALA A 55 -10.42 3.30 -55.51
N PHE A 56 -10.53 2.04 -55.07
CA PHE A 56 -11.20 1.64 -53.82
C PHE A 56 -10.25 0.92 -52.85
N ALA A 57 -8.97 1.32 -52.84
CA ALA A 57 -7.92 0.73 -52.02
C ALA A 57 -8.15 0.95 -50.51
N ALA A 58 -7.56 0.09 -49.66
CA ALA A 58 -7.72 0.18 -48.20
C ALA A 58 -7.23 1.51 -47.59
N SER A 59 -6.27 2.19 -48.23
CA SER A 59 -5.82 3.53 -47.82
C SER A 59 -6.89 4.60 -47.93
N ALA A 60 -7.89 4.42 -48.80
CA ALA A 60 -9.00 5.33 -49.03
C ALA A 60 -10.11 5.21 -47.96
N ALA A 61 -9.82 4.60 -46.81
CA ALA A 61 -10.67 4.62 -45.62
C ALA A 61 -9.85 4.97 -44.35
N VAL A 62 -8.69 5.59 -44.52
CA VAL A 62 -7.85 6.14 -43.44
C VAL A 62 -7.18 7.46 -43.88
N ASP A 63 -7.66 8.11 -44.94
CA ASP A 63 -7.13 9.40 -45.41
C ASP A 63 -7.82 10.60 -44.73
N GLY A 64 -9.02 10.39 -44.19
CA GLY A 64 -9.84 11.40 -43.52
C GLY A 64 -10.85 12.13 -44.40
N ASP A 65 -11.03 11.76 -45.68
CA ASP A 65 -12.14 12.29 -46.49
C ASP A 65 -13.40 11.43 -46.31
N LEU A 66 -14.29 11.91 -45.44
CA LEU A 66 -15.55 11.24 -45.08
C LEU A 66 -16.59 11.19 -46.22
N THR A 67 -16.29 11.67 -47.44
CA THR A 67 -17.28 11.90 -48.50
C THR A 67 -16.87 11.64 -49.96
N VAL A 68 -15.57 11.54 -50.28
CA VAL A 68 -15.07 11.45 -51.67
C VAL A 68 -14.31 10.15 -51.94
N THR A 69 -13.43 9.73 -51.03
CA THR A 69 -12.65 8.49 -51.14
C THR A 69 -13.19 7.41 -50.21
N ARG A 70 -13.18 6.14 -50.65
CA ARG A 70 -13.69 5.01 -49.88
C ARG A 70 -12.93 3.73 -50.19
N TRP A 71 -12.73 2.87 -49.19
CA TRP A 71 -12.45 1.46 -49.43
C TRP A 71 -13.75 0.74 -49.80
N ALA A 72 -13.69 -0.17 -50.77
CA ALA A 72 -14.80 -1.04 -51.15
C ALA A 72 -14.28 -2.45 -51.46
N SER A 73 -14.91 -3.48 -50.90
CA SER A 73 -14.50 -4.88 -51.05
C SER A 73 -15.28 -5.64 -52.13
N ALA A 74 -14.73 -6.78 -52.58
CA ALA A 74 -15.43 -7.73 -53.44
C ALA A 74 -16.67 -8.32 -52.76
N PHE A 75 -17.72 -8.59 -53.55
CA PHE A 75 -19.08 -8.84 -53.06
C PHE A 75 -19.29 -10.27 -52.50
N SER A 76 -18.55 -10.61 -51.45
CA SER A 76 -18.51 -11.93 -50.80
C SER A 76 -18.30 -11.78 -49.27
N ASP A 77 -18.50 -12.86 -48.52
CA ASP A 77 -18.33 -12.89 -47.06
C ASP A 77 -17.38 -14.03 -46.65
N PRO A 78 -16.51 -13.86 -45.65
CA PRO A 78 -16.18 -12.60 -44.95
C PRO A 78 -15.22 -11.70 -45.75
N GLN A 79 -15.11 -10.43 -45.36
CA GLN A 79 -14.08 -9.51 -45.83
C GLN A 79 -13.56 -8.67 -44.65
N TRP A 80 -12.34 -8.16 -44.73
CA TRP A 80 -11.75 -7.31 -43.70
C TRP A 80 -10.94 -6.16 -44.28
N ILE A 81 -10.84 -5.08 -43.50
CA ILE A 81 -9.86 -3.99 -43.64
C ILE A 81 -9.14 -3.81 -42.30
N GLN A 82 -7.82 -3.68 -42.33
CA GLN A 82 -6.99 -3.43 -41.17
C GLN A 82 -6.10 -2.20 -41.36
N VAL A 83 -5.77 -1.54 -40.26
CA VAL A 83 -4.79 -0.46 -40.19
C VAL A 83 -3.63 -0.85 -39.29
N ASP A 84 -2.41 -0.53 -39.69
CA ASP A 84 -1.20 -0.61 -38.86
C ASP A 84 -0.93 0.75 -38.22
N LEU A 85 -1.15 0.87 -36.92
CA LEU A 85 -0.90 2.11 -36.17
C LEU A 85 0.59 2.46 -36.06
N GLY A 86 1.48 1.52 -36.42
CA GLY A 86 2.95 1.63 -36.42
C GLY A 86 3.59 1.25 -35.08
N THR A 87 2.85 1.34 -33.98
CA THR A 87 3.24 0.89 -32.64
C THR A 87 2.01 0.33 -31.91
N THR A 88 2.22 -0.43 -30.84
CA THR A 88 1.12 -0.89 -29.97
C THR A 88 0.48 0.30 -29.26
N ALA A 89 -0.83 0.44 -29.43
CA ALA A 89 -1.65 1.43 -28.75
C ALA A 89 -2.70 0.77 -27.86
N THR A 90 -3.17 1.53 -26.87
CA THR A 90 -4.43 1.29 -26.17
C THR A 90 -5.54 1.93 -26.97
N ILE A 91 -6.52 1.13 -27.38
CA ILE A 91 -7.69 1.57 -28.17
C ILE A 91 -8.85 1.78 -27.19
N SER A 92 -9.54 2.91 -27.32
CA SER A 92 -10.72 3.29 -26.51
C SER A 92 -12.00 3.40 -27.34
N GLN A 93 -11.88 3.75 -28.62
CA GLN A 93 -13.01 3.96 -29.52
C GLN A 93 -12.63 3.61 -30.96
N VAL A 94 -13.60 3.10 -31.72
CA VAL A 94 -13.56 3.01 -33.19
C VAL A 94 -14.79 3.70 -33.75
N VAL A 95 -14.62 4.48 -34.82
CA VAL A 95 -15.74 5.01 -35.62
C VAL A 95 -15.65 4.43 -37.02
N LEU A 96 -16.75 3.81 -37.47
CA LEU A 96 -16.92 3.33 -38.84
C LEU A 96 -17.89 4.27 -39.56
N THR A 97 -17.42 4.95 -40.61
CA THR A 97 -18.29 5.74 -41.49
C THR A 97 -18.57 4.93 -42.74
N TRP A 98 -19.69 4.20 -42.72
CA TRP A 98 -20.11 3.35 -43.82
C TRP A 98 -20.67 4.15 -45.00
N GLU A 99 -20.48 3.60 -46.20
CA GLU A 99 -21.27 3.94 -47.38
C GLU A 99 -22.67 3.27 -47.31
N ALA A 100 -23.53 3.42 -48.30
CA ALA A 100 -24.79 2.67 -48.37
C ALA A 100 -24.58 1.14 -48.32
N ALA A 101 -23.41 0.63 -48.74
CA ALA A 101 -23.04 -0.78 -48.60
C ALA A 101 -22.23 -1.07 -47.31
N TYR A 102 -22.91 -1.59 -46.28
CA TYR A 102 -22.37 -1.77 -44.92
C TYR A 102 -22.40 -3.23 -44.41
N ALA A 103 -21.83 -3.49 -43.23
CA ALA A 103 -21.92 -4.79 -42.54
C ALA A 103 -23.15 -4.91 -41.63
N SER A 104 -23.97 -5.94 -41.81
CA SER A 104 -25.01 -6.33 -40.84
C SER A 104 -24.41 -7.14 -39.70
N ALA A 105 -23.39 -7.96 -39.95
CA ALA A 105 -22.58 -8.61 -38.92
C ALA A 105 -21.09 -8.36 -39.14
N PHE A 106 -20.39 -7.94 -38.08
CA PHE A 106 -18.95 -7.70 -38.11
C PHE A 106 -18.31 -7.76 -36.72
N LYS A 107 -16.97 -7.79 -36.71
CA LYS A 107 -16.14 -7.68 -35.53
C LYS A 107 -15.15 -6.52 -35.66
N ILE A 108 -14.83 -5.86 -34.56
CA ILE A 108 -13.57 -5.12 -34.43
C ILE A 108 -12.60 -6.03 -33.69
N GLN A 109 -11.38 -6.16 -34.21
CA GLN A 109 -10.35 -7.01 -33.63
C GLN A 109 -9.03 -6.24 -33.52
N THR A 110 -8.28 -6.45 -32.44
CA THR A 110 -6.89 -5.95 -32.31
C THR A 110 -5.89 -7.08 -32.50
N SER A 111 -4.65 -6.71 -32.85
CA SER A 111 -3.55 -7.65 -32.99
C SER A 111 -2.18 -6.99 -32.69
N PRO A 112 -1.24 -7.70 -32.04
CA PRO A 112 0.14 -7.23 -31.92
C PRO A 112 0.96 -7.44 -33.20
N ASN A 113 0.55 -8.37 -34.09
CA ASN A 113 1.38 -8.91 -35.18
C ASN A 113 0.71 -8.94 -36.56
N GLY A 114 -0.59 -8.60 -36.66
CA GLY A 114 -1.36 -8.59 -37.90
C GLY A 114 -1.88 -9.96 -38.34
N THR A 115 -1.59 -11.04 -37.59
CA THR A 115 -1.95 -12.43 -37.95
C THR A 115 -2.75 -13.15 -36.86
N THR A 116 -2.47 -12.87 -35.59
CA THR A 116 -3.20 -13.37 -34.41
C THR A 116 -4.13 -12.28 -33.91
N TRP A 117 -5.45 -12.52 -33.90
CA TRP A 117 -6.46 -11.48 -33.70
C TRP A 117 -7.35 -11.76 -32.49
N THR A 118 -7.58 -10.74 -31.67
CA THR A 118 -8.46 -10.77 -30.49
C THR A 118 -9.70 -9.92 -30.77
N ASP A 119 -10.89 -10.47 -30.52
CA ASP A 119 -12.15 -9.73 -30.66
C ASP A 119 -12.29 -8.69 -29.54
N VAL A 120 -12.46 -7.41 -29.90
CA VAL A 120 -12.76 -6.30 -28.96
C VAL A 120 -14.16 -5.72 -29.14
N TYR A 121 -14.83 -6.06 -30.25
CA TYR A 121 -16.26 -5.82 -30.48
C TYR A 121 -16.81 -6.90 -31.42
N THR A 122 -18.09 -7.24 -31.28
CA THR A 122 -18.82 -8.13 -32.21
C THR A 122 -20.29 -7.72 -32.26
N THR A 123 -20.88 -7.67 -33.45
CA THR A 123 -22.31 -7.44 -33.64
C THR A 123 -22.86 -8.31 -34.78
N THR A 124 -24.16 -8.60 -34.71
CA THR A 124 -24.97 -9.22 -35.77
C THR A 124 -26.16 -8.36 -36.21
N THR A 125 -26.23 -7.11 -35.71
CA THR A 125 -27.29 -6.13 -35.98
C THR A 125 -26.71 -4.75 -36.29
N GLY A 126 -25.62 -4.71 -37.08
CA GLY A 126 -25.03 -3.48 -37.61
C GLY A 126 -26.02 -2.71 -38.51
N THR A 127 -25.99 -1.38 -38.43
CA THR A 127 -27.03 -0.49 -39.00
C THR A 127 -26.57 0.30 -40.23
N GLY A 128 -25.27 0.28 -40.55
CA GLY A 128 -24.68 1.23 -41.48
C GLY A 128 -24.62 2.65 -40.91
N GLY A 129 -24.38 3.64 -41.78
CA GLY A 129 -24.17 5.04 -41.40
C GLY A 129 -22.84 5.27 -40.65
N THR A 130 -22.78 6.28 -39.79
CA THR A 130 -21.65 6.46 -38.87
C THR A 130 -21.93 5.71 -37.56
N GLN A 131 -21.09 4.71 -37.25
CA GLN A 131 -21.19 3.92 -36.03
C GLN A 131 -19.99 4.18 -35.11
N THR A 132 -20.21 4.88 -34.00
CA THR A 132 -19.23 5.07 -32.93
C THR A 132 -19.31 3.91 -31.93
N LEU A 133 -18.19 3.22 -31.74
CA LEU A 133 -18.06 2.01 -30.94
C LEU A 133 -17.04 2.26 -29.83
N ALA A 134 -17.48 2.26 -28.56
CA ALA A 134 -16.55 2.16 -27.44
C ALA A 134 -15.96 0.74 -27.42
N VAL A 135 -14.63 0.62 -27.40
CA VAL A 135 -13.91 -0.67 -27.44
C VAL A 135 -12.71 -0.60 -26.50
N THR A 136 -12.39 -1.70 -25.82
CA THR A 136 -11.24 -1.75 -24.91
C THR A 136 -10.30 -2.86 -25.36
N GLY A 137 -9.07 -2.50 -25.71
CA GLY A 137 -8.03 -3.47 -26.03
C GLY A 137 -6.72 -2.83 -26.44
N THR A 138 -5.67 -3.63 -26.52
CA THR A 138 -4.35 -3.20 -27.02
C THR A 138 -4.00 -3.89 -28.33
N GLY A 139 -3.23 -3.22 -29.17
CA GLY A 139 -2.73 -3.77 -30.42
C GLY A 139 -1.96 -2.76 -31.24
N ARG A 140 -1.10 -3.24 -32.14
CA ARG A 140 -0.48 -2.43 -33.19
C ARG A 140 -1.35 -2.35 -34.42
N TYR A 141 -2.06 -3.43 -34.73
CA TYR A 141 -3.00 -3.51 -35.84
C TYR A 141 -4.43 -3.57 -35.28
N VAL A 142 -5.35 -2.88 -35.95
CA VAL A 142 -6.79 -2.93 -35.65
C VAL A 142 -7.53 -3.19 -36.95
N ARG A 143 -8.52 -4.08 -36.95
CA ARG A 143 -9.30 -4.41 -38.15
C ARG A 143 -10.79 -4.47 -37.91
N MET A 144 -11.54 -4.07 -38.93
CA MET A 144 -12.95 -4.41 -39.11
C MET A 144 -13.01 -5.69 -39.94
N ASN A 145 -13.66 -6.73 -39.42
CA ASN A 145 -13.87 -8.01 -40.10
C ASN A 145 -15.38 -8.27 -40.26
N GLY A 146 -15.91 -7.98 -41.44
CA GLY A 146 -17.31 -8.21 -41.82
C GLY A 146 -17.58 -9.69 -42.08
N THR A 147 -18.65 -10.21 -41.48
CA THR A 147 -19.09 -11.61 -41.59
C THR A 147 -20.48 -11.77 -42.19
N ALA A 148 -21.28 -10.70 -42.28
CA ALA A 148 -22.43 -10.61 -43.16
C ALA A 148 -22.67 -9.17 -43.64
N ARG A 149 -22.99 -9.01 -44.92
CA ARG A 149 -23.38 -7.72 -45.54
C ARG A 149 -24.79 -7.30 -45.14
N GLY A 150 -25.03 -5.99 -45.13
CA GLY A 150 -26.36 -5.37 -45.01
C GLY A 150 -27.06 -5.12 -46.35
N THR A 151 -26.35 -5.33 -47.48
CA THR A 151 -26.88 -5.16 -48.84
C THR A 151 -26.37 -6.27 -49.78
N GLY A 152 -26.73 -6.23 -51.06
CA GLY A 152 -26.16 -7.13 -52.07
C GLY A 152 -24.70 -6.82 -52.44
N TYR A 153 -24.23 -5.59 -52.18
CA TYR A 153 -22.88 -5.11 -52.50
C TYR A 153 -21.87 -5.43 -51.39
N GLY A 154 -20.58 -5.33 -51.71
CA GLY A 154 -19.49 -5.54 -50.74
C GLY A 154 -19.48 -4.51 -49.61
N TYR A 155 -18.67 -4.75 -48.59
CA TYR A 155 -18.44 -3.81 -47.51
C TYR A 155 -17.71 -2.56 -48.03
N SER A 156 -18.20 -1.37 -47.69
CA SER A 156 -17.64 -0.10 -48.11
C SER A 156 -17.59 0.94 -46.98
N LEU A 157 -16.42 1.52 -46.73
CA LEU A 157 -16.18 2.53 -45.69
C LEU A 157 -15.56 3.77 -46.33
N TRP A 158 -16.14 4.94 -46.03
CA TRP A 158 -15.51 6.24 -46.28
C TRP A 158 -14.32 6.45 -45.32
N GLU A 159 -14.45 6.02 -44.05
CA GLU A 159 -13.34 6.11 -43.08
C GLU A 159 -13.48 5.06 -41.95
N PHE A 160 -12.34 4.56 -41.49
CA PHE A 160 -12.14 3.65 -40.36
C PHE A 160 -11.27 4.35 -39.31
N GLN A 161 -11.91 5.11 -38.42
CA GLN A 161 -11.24 5.90 -37.40
C GLN A 161 -10.97 5.03 -36.17
N VAL A 162 -9.71 4.97 -35.74
CA VAL A 162 -9.28 4.26 -34.53
C VAL A 162 -8.76 5.29 -33.54
N TYR A 163 -9.39 5.40 -32.38
CA TYR A 163 -9.09 6.38 -31.34
C TYR A 163 -8.50 5.70 -30.10
N GLY A 164 -7.60 6.43 -29.43
CA GLY A 164 -7.07 6.05 -28.12
C GLY A 164 -5.73 6.71 -27.85
N SER A 165 -4.84 5.96 -27.19
CA SER A 165 -3.49 6.41 -26.87
C SER A 165 -2.44 5.38 -27.30
N THR A 166 -1.54 5.80 -28.20
CA THR A 166 -0.18 5.23 -28.18
C THR A 166 0.47 5.58 -26.86
N ALA A 167 1.16 4.63 -26.22
CA ALA A 167 1.98 4.90 -25.04
C ALA A 167 3.22 5.72 -25.44
N SER A 168 3.02 7.02 -25.70
CA SER A 168 4.11 7.98 -25.86
C SER A 168 4.72 8.21 -24.47
N PRO A 169 6.05 8.10 -24.30
CA PRO A 169 6.66 8.31 -23.00
C PRO A 169 6.41 9.75 -22.53
N SER A 170 5.98 9.88 -21.26
CA SER A 170 6.14 11.12 -20.49
C SER A 170 7.60 11.60 -20.61
N PRO A 171 7.87 12.91 -20.71
CA PRO A 171 9.20 13.42 -21.06
C PRO A 171 10.29 12.95 -20.09
N SER A 172 11.00 11.90 -20.50
CA SER A 172 12.31 11.54 -19.99
C SER A 172 13.26 12.74 -20.21
N PRO A 173 14.25 12.98 -19.34
CA PRO A 173 15.23 14.05 -19.56
C PRO A 173 15.91 13.93 -20.93
N SER A 174 16.43 15.06 -21.42
CA SER A 174 17.14 15.18 -22.71
C SER A 174 18.02 13.96 -23.00
N PRO A 175 17.93 13.35 -24.20
CA PRO A 175 18.39 11.99 -24.44
C PRO A 175 19.86 11.80 -24.06
N THR A 176 20.10 11.12 -22.94
CA THR A 176 21.42 10.64 -22.53
C THR A 176 21.99 9.85 -23.69
N ALA A 177 23.13 10.31 -24.23
CA ALA A 177 23.62 9.86 -25.52
C ALA A 177 23.79 8.34 -25.55
N CYS A 178 23.18 7.69 -26.56
CA CYS A 178 23.35 6.26 -26.81
C CYS A 178 24.84 5.95 -26.93
N GLY A 179 25.34 5.08 -26.03
CA GLY A 179 26.76 4.99 -25.70
C GLY A 179 27.68 4.81 -26.92
N THR A 180 28.90 5.32 -26.83
CA THR A 180 29.90 5.17 -27.91
C THR A 180 30.62 3.82 -27.87
N THR A 181 30.53 3.08 -26.75
CA THR A 181 31.09 1.74 -26.60
C THR A 181 30.25 0.69 -27.32
N ASN A 182 30.88 -0.08 -28.22
CA ASN A 182 30.28 -1.28 -28.81
C ASN A 182 30.26 -2.42 -27.77
N VAL A 183 29.10 -2.74 -27.19
CA VAL A 183 28.97 -3.82 -26.20
C VAL A 183 29.02 -5.22 -26.81
N ALA A 184 28.95 -5.35 -28.13
CA ALA A 184 29.15 -6.61 -28.84
C ALA A 184 30.62 -6.96 -29.08
N GLN A 185 31.54 -5.99 -29.00
CA GLN A 185 32.94 -6.23 -29.34
C GLN A 185 33.58 -7.27 -28.41
N GLY A 186 34.24 -8.28 -29.01
CA GLY A 186 34.88 -9.40 -28.31
C GLY A 186 33.92 -10.39 -27.63
N LYS A 187 32.61 -10.30 -27.89
CA LYS A 187 31.60 -11.20 -27.33
C LYS A 187 31.52 -12.54 -28.07
N THR A 188 30.92 -13.54 -27.43
CA THR A 188 30.67 -14.84 -28.04
C THR A 188 29.60 -14.71 -29.12
N ALA A 189 30.02 -14.79 -30.38
CA ALA A 189 29.13 -14.84 -31.54
C ALA A 189 28.99 -16.26 -32.09
N THR A 190 27.78 -16.61 -32.52
CA THR A 190 27.42 -17.86 -33.19
C THR A 190 26.56 -17.56 -34.42
N ALA A 191 26.47 -18.49 -35.36
CA ALA A 191 25.68 -18.31 -36.57
C ALA A 191 25.00 -19.61 -37.01
N SER A 192 23.95 -19.50 -37.82
CA SER A 192 23.25 -20.63 -38.44
C SER A 192 24.14 -21.44 -39.37
N SER A 193 25.14 -20.80 -39.99
CA SER A 193 26.15 -21.43 -40.83
C SER A 193 27.37 -20.51 -41.02
N LEU A 194 28.40 -21.03 -41.69
CA LEU A 194 29.55 -20.28 -42.16
C LEU A 194 29.91 -20.71 -43.61
N GLU A 195 30.32 -19.76 -44.45
CA GLU A 195 30.73 -20.00 -45.85
C GLU A 195 31.98 -20.90 -45.90
N ASN A 196 33.00 -20.56 -45.10
CA ASN A 196 34.19 -21.37 -44.87
C ASN A 196 34.86 -20.96 -43.55
N ALA A 197 35.89 -21.70 -43.12
CA ALA A 197 36.58 -21.47 -41.83
C ALA A 197 37.25 -20.08 -41.70
N GLY A 198 37.49 -19.37 -42.81
CA GLY A 198 38.01 -18.00 -42.82
C GLY A 198 36.97 -16.91 -42.57
N THR A 199 35.67 -17.24 -42.50
CA THR A 199 34.58 -16.28 -42.24
C THR A 199 33.70 -16.66 -41.03
N PRO A 200 34.28 -16.85 -39.83
CA PRO A 200 33.55 -17.30 -38.64
C PRO A 200 32.61 -16.22 -38.09
N ALA A 201 31.64 -16.61 -37.24
CA ALA A 201 30.72 -15.68 -36.60
C ALA A 201 31.43 -14.61 -35.72
N SER A 202 32.58 -14.96 -35.13
CA SER A 202 33.41 -14.03 -34.35
C SER A 202 34.03 -12.89 -35.19
N ALA A 203 34.17 -13.08 -36.50
CA ALA A 203 34.71 -12.08 -37.44
C ALA A 203 33.70 -10.99 -37.84
N ALA A 204 32.57 -10.88 -37.12
CA ALA A 204 31.62 -9.78 -37.21
C ALA A 204 31.39 -9.09 -35.86
N VAL A 205 32.26 -9.36 -34.87
CA VAL A 205 32.26 -8.75 -33.53
C VAL A 205 33.68 -8.51 -33.00
N ASP A 206 34.70 -8.57 -33.85
CA ASP A 206 36.08 -8.30 -33.46
C ASP A 206 36.41 -6.80 -33.43
N GLY A 207 35.56 -5.95 -34.02
CA GLY A 207 35.74 -4.51 -34.14
C GLY A 207 36.52 -4.08 -35.39
N ASN A 208 36.60 -4.93 -36.42
CA ASN A 208 37.32 -4.68 -37.67
C ASN A 208 36.36 -4.60 -38.88
N PRO A 209 35.56 -3.52 -39.01
CA PRO A 209 34.45 -3.40 -39.95
C PRO A 209 34.85 -3.26 -41.44
N THR A 210 36.04 -3.73 -41.85
CA THR A 210 36.59 -3.53 -43.19
C THR A 210 37.39 -4.70 -43.77
N THR A 211 37.86 -5.68 -42.98
CA THR A 211 38.76 -6.74 -43.50
C THR A 211 38.46 -8.16 -43.01
N THR A 212 37.94 -8.34 -41.79
CA THR A 212 37.38 -9.62 -41.32
C THR A 212 35.85 -9.59 -41.46
N ARG A 213 35.22 -10.72 -41.80
CA ARG A 213 33.76 -10.82 -41.99
C ARG A 213 33.21 -12.18 -41.57
N TRP A 214 32.02 -12.20 -40.99
CA TRP A 214 31.17 -13.40 -41.04
C TRP A 214 30.56 -13.51 -42.44
N SER A 215 30.33 -14.74 -42.90
CA SER A 215 29.60 -15.04 -44.14
C SER A 215 28.86 -16.36 -44.00
N SER A 216 27.61 -16.46 -44.47
CA SER A 216 26.76 -17.65 -44.35
C SER A 216 26.81 -18.56 -45.59
N ALA A 217 26.23 -19.75 -45.45
CA ALA A 217 25.79 -20.56 -46.60
C ALA A 217 24.74 -19.82 -47.46
N TYR A 218 24.60 -20.24 -48.72
CA TYR A 218 23.86 -19.52 -49.77
C TYR A 218 22.36 -19.89 -49.81
N SER A 219 21.69 -19.81 -48.66
CA SER A 219 20.28 -20.16 -48.49
C SER A 219 19.60 -19.20 -47.51
N ASP A 220 18.26 -19.18 -47.53
CA ASP A 220 17.42 -18.32 -46.68
C ASP A 220 16.52 -19.20 -45.79
N PRO A 221 16.28 -18.85 -44.50
CA PRO A 221 16.88 -17.76 -43.73
C PRO A 221 18.26 -18.11 -43.15
N GLN A 222 19.01 -17.11 -42.68
CA GLN A 222 20.25 -17.28 -41.89
C GLN A 222 20.29 -16.26 -40.74
N TRP A 223 21.07 -16.54 -39.71
CA TRP A 223 21.24 -15.62 -38.58
C TRP A 223 22.68 -15.58 -38.06
N LEU A 224 23.03 -14.42 -37.52
CA LEU A 224 24.23 -14.14 -36.71
C LEU A 224 23.75 -13.67 -35.33
N GLN A 225 24.15 -14.40 -34.28
CA GLN A 225 23.75 -14.20 -32.89
C GLN A 225 24.96 -13.82 -32.04
N ILE A 226 24.76 -12.97 -31.04
CA ILE A 226 25.76 -12.49 -30.10
C ILE A 226 25.21 -12.64 -28.68
N ASP A 227 25.97 -13.27 -27.78
CA ASP A 227 25.71 -13.23 -26.33
C ASP A 227 26.46 -12.04 -25.72
N LEU A 228 25.71 -11.01 -25.30
CA LEU A 228 26.30 -9.83 -24.67
C LEU A 228 26.80 -10.12 -23.24
N GLY A 229 26.48 -11.29 -22.67
CA GLY A 229 26.91 -11.76 -21.34
C GLY A 229 26.07 -11.24 -20.18
N ALA A 230 25.31 -10.17 -20.39
CA ALA A 230 24.34 -9.60 -19.46
C ALA A 230 23.15 -9.02 -20.25
N THR A 231 22.02 -8.80 -19.59
CA THR A 231 20.86 -8.14 -20.21
C THR A 231 21.11 -6.63 -20.33
N TYR A 232 21.03 -6.10 -21.54
CA TYR A 232 21.22 -4.67 -21.83
C TYR A 232 19.96 -4.01 -22.39
N GLN A 233 19.85 -2.70 -22.18
CA GLN A 233 18.95 -1.81 -22.92
C GLN A 233 19.66 -1.29 -24.17
N ILE A 234 19.30 -1.84 -25.33
CA ILE A 234 19.90 -1.52 -26.63
C ILE A 234 19.21 -0.29 -27.21
N CYS A 235 19.99 0.72 -27.58
CA CYS A 235 19.51 1.99 -28.17
C CYS A 235 19.93 2.18 -29.64
N ARG A 236 20.93 1.45 -30.11
CA ARG A 236 21.40 1.48 -31.51
C ARG A 236 22.12 0.18 -31.87
N VAL A 237 21.91 -0.29 -33.09
CA VAL A 237 22.72 -1.33 -33.74
C VAL A 237 23.29 -0.73 -35.03
N VAL A 238 24.53 -1.06 -35.37
CA VAL A 238 25.15 -0.70 -36.64
C VAL A 238 25.58 -1.99 -37.33
N LEU A 239 24.95 -2.29 -38.47
CA LEU A 239 25.35 -3.39 -39.35
C LEU A 239 26.28 -2.83 -40.42
N THR A 240 27.49 -3.36 -40.54
CA THR A 240 28.38 -3.08 -41.67
C THR A 240 28.40 -4.29 -42.58
N TRP A 241 27.61 -4.25 -43.65
CA TRP A 241 27.47 -5.34 -44.61
C TRP A 241 28.60 -5.37 -45.64
N GLU A 242 28.86 -6.58 -46.15
CA GLU A 242 29.52 -6.82 -47.43
C GLU A 242 28.48 -6.63 -48.59
N GLY A 243 28.88 -6.70 -49.86
CA GLY A 243 27.95 -6.72 -50.99
C GLY A 243 26.90 -7.83 -50.93
N ALA A 244 27.19 -8.95 -50.28
CA ALA A 244 26.23 -10.01 -49.96
C ALA A 244 25.34 -9.68 -48.72
N TYR A 245 24.46 -8.70 -48.86
CA TYR A 245 23.60 -8.19 -47.76
C TYR A 245 22.14 -8.69 -47.78
N ALA A 246 21.41 -8.46 -46.69
CA ALA A 246 19.98 -8.75 -46.57
C ALA A 246 19.08 -7.64 -47.13
N THR A 247 18.17 -7.98 -48.05
CA THR A 247 17.04 -7.12 -48.43
C THR A 247 15.89 -7.24 -47.44
N ALA A 248 15.63 -8.43 -46.90
CA ALA A 248 14.71 -8.61 -45.77
C ALA A 248 15.44 -9.23 -44.57
N PHE A 249 15.36 -8.57 -43.41
CA PHE A 249 15.91 -9.06 -42.16
C PHE A 249 15.22 -8.48 -40.94
N LYS A 250 15.49 -9.11 -39.79
CA LYS A 250 15.07 -8.66 -38.47
C LYS A 250 16.28 -8.47 -37.56
N ILE A 251 16.21 -7.52 -36.63
CA ILE A 251 17.01 -7.56 -35.40
C ILE A 251 16.08 -8.09 -34.31
N GLN A 252 16.54 -9.12 -33.61
CA GLN A 252 15.77 -9.75 -32.55
C GLN A 252 16.60 -9.79 -31.26
N THR A 253 15.96 -9.61 -30.11
CA THR A 253 16.58 -9.83 -28.79
C THR A 253 15.98 -11.04 -28.09
N SER A 254 16.72 -11.57 -27.11
CA SER A 254 16.29 -12.71 -26.30
C SER A 254 16.93 -12.67 -24.91
N PRO A 255 16.21 -13.12 -23.85
CA PRO A 255 16.81 -13.36 -22.54
C PRO A 255 17.57 -14.71 -22.46
N ASN A 256 17.26 -15.66 -23.35
CA ASN A 256 17.59 -17.09 -23.18
C ASN A 256 18.11 -17.80 -24.45
N ALA A 257 18.32 -17.07 -25.56
CA ALA A 257 18.68 -17.54 -26.89
C ALA A 257 17.67 -18.48 -27.59
N THR A 258 16.54 -18.81 -26.98
CA THR A 258 15.50 -19.70 -27.55
C THR A 258 14.22 -18.94 -27.90
N THR A 259 13.77 -18.04 -27.03
CA THR A 259 12.61 -17.16 -27.23
C THR A 259 13.08 -15.82 -27.77
N TRP A 260 12.63 -15.42 -28.97
CA TRP A 260 13.12 -14.23 -29.67
C TRP A 260 12.01 -13.19 -29.91
N THR A 261 12.30 -11.93 -29.59
CA THR A 261 11.42 -10.78 -29.79
C THR A 261 11.97 -9.89 -30.91
N ASP A 262 11.14 -9.53 -31.89
CA ASP A 262 11.51 -8.60 -32.95
C ASP A 262 11.60 -7.17 -32.41
N ILE A 263 12.79 -6.55 -32.51
CA ILE A 263 13.00 -5.12 -32.16
C ILE A 263 13.28 -4.25 -33.40
N TYR A 264 13.50 -4.87 -34.55
CA TYR A 264 13.52 -4.24 -35.87
C TYR A 264 13.13 -5.27 -36.94
N SER A 265 12.47 -4.82 -38.02
CA SER A 265 12.18 -5.63 -39.20
C SER A 265 12.16 -4.74 -40.44
N THR A 266 12.73 -5.21 -41.55
CA THR A 266 12.64 -4.57 -42.86
C THR A 266 12.50 -5.58 -43.98
N THR A 267 11.94 -5.15 -45.12
CA THR A 267 11.91 -5.86 -46.40
C THR A 267 12.59 -5.07 -47.52
N THR A 268 13.21 -3.93 -47.20
CA THR A 268 13.85 -2.98 -48.12
C THR A 268 15.25 -2.58 -47.63
N GLY A 269 15.98 -3.52 -47.03
CA GLY A 269 17.37 -3.36 -46.60
C GLY A 269 18.29 -2.93 -47.74
N THR A 270 19.20 -2.00 -47.46
CA THR A 270 20.00 -1.26 -48.46
C THR A 270 21.45 -1.71 -48.56
N GLY A 271 21.90 -2.59 -47.66
CA GLY A 271 23.33 -2.93 -47.53
C GLY A 271 24.17 -1.75 -47.02
N GLY A 272 25.49 -1.88 -47.18
CA GLY A 272 26.47 -0.90 -46.68
C GLY A 272 26.51 -0.83 -45.15
N THR A 273 26.84 0.34 -44.59
CA THR A 273 26.71 0.59 -43.15
C THR A 273 25.30 1.09 -42.82
N GLN A 274 24.49 0.25 -42.17
CA GLN A 274 23.13 0.59 -41.74
C GLN A 274 23.10 0.87 -40.23
N THR A 275 22.88 2.13 -39.87
CA THR A 275 22.64 2.55 -38.48
C THR A 275 21.16 2.44 -38.14
N LEU A 276 20.84 1.55 -37.21
CA LEU A 276 19.49 1.25 -36.75
C LEU A 276 19.32 1.83 -35.33
N ASN A 277 18.65 2.98 -35.21
CA ASN A 277 18.21 3.51 -33.92
C ASN A 277 16.96 2.72 -33.49
N ILE A 278 17.06 1.92 -32.44
CA ILE A 278 16.06 0.93 -32.02
C ILE A 278 16.00 0.87 -30.50
N SER A 279 14.88 0.42 -29.94
CA SER A 279 14.75 0.18 -28.50
C SER A 279 14.45 -1.29 -28.25
N GLY A 280 15.20 -1.94 -27.36
CA GLY A 280 14.97 -3.34 -27.04
C GLY A 280 15.85 -3.88 -25.92
N THR A 281 15.25 -4.72 -25.07
CA THR A 281 15.92 -5.37 -23.95
C THR A 281 16.35 -6.79 -24.32
N GLY A 282 17.54 -7.23 -23.91
CA GLY A 282 17.94 -8.63 -23.99
C GLY A 282 19.40 -8.90 -23.62
N ARG A 283 19.71 -10.18 -23.36
CA ARG A 283 21.09 -10.66 -23.19
C ARG A 283 21.69 -11.10 -24.52
N TYR A 284 20.90 -11.78 -25.33
CA TYR A 284 21.27 -12.19 -26.67
C TYR A 284 20.61 -11.26 -27.68
N ILE A 285 21.33 -10.97 -28.75
CA ILE A 285 20.84 -10.22 -29.91
C ILE A 285 21.23 -10.97 -31.18
N ARG A 286 20.38 -10.97 -32.20
CA ARG A 286 20.72 -11.54 -33.50
C ARG A 286 20.20 -10.71 -34.67
N MET A 287 20.97 -10.68 -35.75
CA MET A 287 20.47 -10.38 -37.09
C MET A 287 19.91 -11.68 -37.67
N HIS A 288 18.67 -11.65 -38.16
CA HIS A 288 18.01 -12.80 -38.79
C HIS A 288 17.53 -12.41 -40.20
N GLY A 289 18.33 -12.78 -41.21
CA GLY A 289 18.07 -12.53 -42.61
C GLY A 289 17.04 -13.52 -43.18
N THR A 290 16.07 -13.01 -43.92
CA THR A 290 14.96 -13.76 -44.52
C THR A 290 14.85 -13.58 -46.04
N ALA A 291 15.47 -12.55 -46.60
CA ALA A 291 15.77 -12.45 -48.03
C ALA A 291 17.10 -11.72 -48.25
N ARG A 292 17.89 -12.27 -49.17
CA ARG A 292 19.21 -11.77 -49.58
C ARG A 292 19.14 -10.92 -50.85
N ASN A 293 20.12 -10.04 -51.03
CA ASN A 293 20.22 -9.16 -52.20
C ASN A 293 20.86 -9.85 -53.44
N THR A 294 21.58 -10.96 -53.24
CA THR A 294 22.41 -11.60 -54.28
C THR A 294 22.23 -13.12 -54.28
N GLY A 295 22.87 -13.82 -55.22
CA GLY A 295 22.93 -15.28 -55.23
C GLY A 295 23.82 -15.91 -54.14
N TRP A 296 24.53 -15.11 -53.34
CA TRP A 296 25.45 -15.55 -52.29
C TRP A 296 24.78 -15.66 -50.92
N GLY A 297 25.54 -15.78 -49.84
CA GLY A 297 25.01 -15.80 -48.48
C GLY A 297 24.66 -14.40 -47.94
N TYR A 298 24.60 -14.30 -46.62
CA TYR A 298 24.61 -13.05 -45.86
C TYR A 298 26.02 -12.83 -45.34
N SER A 299 26.55 -11.62 -45.41
CA SER A 299 27.88 -11.31 -44.88
C SER A 299 27.98 -9.93 -44.23
N LEU A 300 28.55 -9.91 -43.02
CA LEU A 300 28.75 -8.74 -42.19
C LEU A 300 30.23 -8.63 -41.82
N TYR A 301 30.82 -7.46 -42.02
CA TYR A 301 32.14 -7.10 -41.47
C TYR A 301 32.05 -6.79 -39.96
N GLU A 302 30.93 -6.23 -39.49
CA GLU A 302 30.71 -5.93 -38.06
C GLU A 302 29.21 -5.78 -37.76
N MET A 303 28.78 -6.26 -36.58
CA MET A 303 27.47 -6.00 -35.98
C MET A 303 27.67 -5.33 -34.62
N ALA A 304 27.88 -4.01 -34.64
CA ALA A 304 28.11 -3.22 -33.44
C ALA A 304 26.80 -2.92 -32.70
N VAL A 305 26.81 -3.04 -31.37
CA VAL A 305 25.62 -2.89 -30.51
C VAL A 305 25.93 -1.84 -29.44
N TYR A 306 25.01 -0.91 -29.22
CA TYR A 306 25.20 0.23 -28.32
C TYR A 306 24.02 0.38 -27.36
N THR A 307 24.32 0.81 -26.13
CA THR A 307 23.39 0.75 -24.99
C THR A 307 23.22 2.09 -24.30
N GLY A 308 22.02 2.34 -23.78
CA GLY A 308 21.71 3.53 -22.97
C GLY A 308 21.97 3.28 -21.49
N THR A 309 22.43 4.30 -20.76
CA THR A 309 22.71 4.20 -19.32
C THR A 309 21.55 4.73 -18.47
N ILE A 310 20.56 3.87 -18.22
CA ILE A 310 19.77 3.87 -16.97
C ILE A 310 19.30 2.43 -16.66
N THR A 311 18.98 2.17 -15.39
CA THR A 311 18.96 0.83 -14.78
C THR A 311 17.56 0.29 -14.50
N SER A 312 17.35 -1.02 -14.73
CA SER A 312 16.17 -1.82 -14.34
C SER A 312 14.83 -1.48 -15.04
N PRO A 313 13.73 -2.27 -14.91
CA PRO A 313 13.57 -3.62 -14.35
C PRO A 313 13.03 -4.66 -15.38
N SER A 314 12.50 -5.82 -14.95
CA SER A 314 12.03 -6.92 -15.82
C SER A 314 10.66 -7.53 -15.42
N PRO A 315 9.77 -7.86 -16.38
CA PRO A 315 8.52 -8.61 -16.16
C PRO A 315 8.64 -10.13 -16.48
N SER A 316 7.55 -10.88 -16.26
CA SER A 316 7.42 -12.35 -16.45
C SER A 316 6.00 -12.72 -16.96
N PRO A 317 5.80 -13.90 -17.58
CA PRO A 317 4.71 -14.76 -17.11
C PRO A 317 5.04 -16.27 -17.01
N SER A 318 4.21 -16.99 -16.24
CA SER A 318 4.29 -18.42 -15.83
C SER A 318 3.32 -19.31 -16.65
N PRO A 319 3.24 -20.66 -16.53
CA PRO A 319 4.06 -21.64 -15.78
C PRO A 319 4.60 -22.77 -16.73
N SER A 320 4.96 -24.03 -16.40
CA SER A 320 5.07 -24.90 -15.19
C SER A 320 5.87 -26.18 -15.56
N PRO A 321 6.34 -27.04 -14.61
CA PRO A 321 7.12 -26.76 -13.40
C PRO A 321 8.50 -27.46 -13.44
N SER A 322 9.57 -26.72 -13.15
CA SER A 322 10.91 -27.23 -12.78
C SER A 322 11.71 -26.04 -12.22
N PRO A 323 12.74 -26.27 -11.37
CA PRO A 323 13.11 -25.29 -10.35
C PRO A 323 13.60 -23.96 -10.93
N SER A 324 13.00 -22.87 -10.46
CA SER A 324 13.59 -21.54 -10.60
C SER A 324 14.96 -21.51 -9.90
N PRO A 325 15.97 -20.82 -10.47
CA PRO A 325 17.21 -20.58 -9.76
C PRO A 325 16.93 -19.70 -8.53
N SER A 326 17.38 -20.15 -7.36
CA SER A 326 17.34 -19.34 -6.14
C SER A 326 18.18 -18.07 -6.32
N PRO A 327 17.81 -16.92 -5.71
CA PRO A 327 18.66 -15.72 -5.74
C PRO A 327 19.97 -15.88 -4.96
N ASP A 328 20.12 -16.95 -4.17
CA ASP A 328 21.38 -17.32 -3.55
C ASP A 328 22.13 -18.31 -4.48
N PRO A 329 23.21 -17.89 -5.16
CA PRO A 329 23.97 -18.73 -6.09
C PRO A 329 24.90 -19.73 -5.39
N GLY A 330 24.87 -19.82 -4.06
CA GLY A 330 25.71 -20.74 -3.29
C GLY A 330 25.26 -22.20 -3.35
N ILE A 331 26.21 -23.10 -3.02
CA ILE A 331 25.99 -24.54 -3.03
C ILE A 331 25.34 -24.95 -1.70
N TRP A 332 24.01 -25.01 -1.70
CA TRP A 332 23.22 -25.47 -0.57
C TRP A 332 23.37 -26.97 -0.34
N THR A 333 23.79 -27.35 0.87
CA THR A 333 23.81 -28.74 1.34
C THR A 333 22.49 -29.05 2.03
N GLU A 334 21.73 -30.03 1.55
CA GLU A 334 20.50 -30.47 2.21
C GLU A 334 20.83 -31.16 3.56
N VAL A 335 20.06 -30.84 4.59
CA VAL A 335 20.18 -31.33 5.97
C VAL A 335 19.05 -32.29 6.31
N TRP A 336 17.88 -32.08 5.71
CA TRP A 336 16.68 -32.93 5.81
C TRP A 336 15.65 -32.52 4.74
N ARG A 337 14.80 -33.47 4.35
CA ARG A 337 13.69 -33.31 3.42
C ARG A 337 12.56 -34.27 3.79
N ASP A 338 11.32 -33.86 3.53
CA ASP A 338 10.17 -34.75 3.43
C ASP A 338 9.30 -34.30 2.24
N ASP A 339 9.14 -35.20 1.26
CA ASP A 339 8.27 -35.03 0.09
C ASP A 339 6.97 -35.84 0.25
N PHE A 340 6.59 -36.16 1.50
CA PHE A 340 5.30 -36.71 1.93
C PHE A 340 4.84 -37.97 1.18
N THR A 341 5.79 -38.76 0.66
CA THR A 341 5.51 -39.98 -0.10
C THR A 341 4.92 -41.08 0.78
N GLY A 342 3.74 -41.57 0.40
CA GLY A 342 3.06 -42.69 1.08
C GLY A 342 1.67 -42.94 0.50
N PRO A 343 0.95 -43.98 0.97
CA PRO A 343 -0.38 -44.32 0.46
C PRO A 343 -1.44 -43.25 0.80
N ALA A 344 -2.44 -43.10 -0.06
CA ALA A 344 -3.55 -42.17 0.19
C ALA A 344 -4.31 -42.50 1.49
N ASN A 345 -4.72 -41.47 2.23
CA ASN A 345 -5.45 -41.55 3.50
C ASN A 345 -4.67 -42.19 4.67
N THR A 346 -3.32 -42.22 4.62
CA THR A 346 -2.47 -42.58 5.78
C THR A 346 -1.86 -41.36 6.45
N SER A 347 -1.50 -41.46 7.73
CA SER A 347 -0.76 -40.41 8.44
C SER A 347 0.65 -40.21 7.88
N PRO A 348 1.25 -39.00 7.99
CA PRO A 348 2.66 -38.77 7.63
C PRO A 348 3.61 -39.60 8.52
N SER A 349 4.84 -39.82 8.03
CA SER A 349 5.81 -40.72 8.67
C SER A 349 6.11 -40.34 10.13
N ALA A 350 5.78 -41.22 11.07
CA ALA A 350 6.05 -41.03 12.50
C ALA A 350 7.54 -40.98 12.86
N ALA A 351 8.45 -41.35 11.94
CA ALA A 351 9.89 -41.14 12.09
C ALA A 351 10.29 -39.67 11.87
N ASN A 352 9.54 -38.94 11.05
CA ASN A 352 9.75 -37.52 10.75
C ASN A 352 8.83 -36.60 11.57
N TRP A 353 7.62 -37.03 11.92
CA TRP A 353 6.55 -36.16 12.41
C TRP A 353 5.95 -36.59 13.76
N LEU A 354 5.63 -35.58 14.57
CA LEU A 354 4.77 -35.66 15.75
C LEU A 354 3.40 -35.05 15.40
N LEU A 355 2.33 -35.82 15.57
CA LEU A 355 0.96 -35.31 15.52
C LEU A 355 0.60 -34.71 16.88
N ARG A 356 0.12 -33.47 16.92
CA ARG A 356 -0.40 -32.83 18.15
C ARG A 356 -1.93 -32.95 18.20
N THR A 357 -2.45 -33.12 19.41
CA THR A 357 -3.88 -33.39 19.64
C THR A 357 -4.42 -32.62 20.83
N GLY A 358 -5.73 -32.36 20.84
CA GLY A 358 -6.40 -31.57 21.87
C GLY A 358 -6.45 -30.08 21.55
N THR A 359 -6.70 -29.25 22.57
CA THR A 359 -6.79 -27.78 22.47
C THR A 359 -5.57 -27.06 23.10
N GLN A 360 -4.54 -27.81 23.51
CA GLN A 360 -3.33 -27.27 24.12
C GLN A 360 -2.22 -28.33 24.20
N TYR A 361 -0.98 -27.88 24.43
CA TYR A 361 0.08 -28.75 24.91
C TYR A 361 -0.19 -29.20 26.37
N PRO A 362 0.22 -30.42 26.77
CA PRO A 362 0.17 -30.84 28.17
C PRO A 362 0.99 -29.89 29.06
N GLY A 363 0.33 -29.17 29.97
CA GLY A 363 0.96 -28.16 30.83
C GLY A 363 1.30 -26.82 30.14
N GLY A 364 0.87 -26.61 28.89
CA GLY A 364 0.93 -25.31 28.21
C GLY A 364 -0.38 -24.52 28.31
N ALA A 365 -0.41 -23.35 27.67
CA ALA A 365 -1.59 -22.48 27.63
C ALA A 365 -2.80 -23.14 26.96
N ALA A 366 -4.00 -22.93 27.52
CA ALA A 366 -5.27 -23.37 26.97
C ALA A 366 -5.58 -22.69 25.63
N ASN A 367 -6.35 -23.36 24.76
CA ASN A 367 -6.67 -22.90 23.39
C ASN A 367 -5.41 -22.47 22.63
N TRP A 368 -4.36 -23.29 22.78
CA TRP A 368 -2.99 -23.12 22.30
C TRP A 368 -2.32 -21.75 22.59
N GLY A 369 -2.85 -20.96 23.52
CA GLY A 369 -2.43 -19.58 23.82
C GLY A 369 -2.98 -18.52 22.86
N THR A 370 -3.60 -18.92 21.75
CA THR A 370 -4.11 -18.06 20.67
C THR A 370 -5.61 -17.81 20.75
N GLY A 371 -6.35 -18.68 21.45
CA GLY A 371 -7.81 -18.68 21.46
C GLY A 371 -8.45 -19.38 20.25
N GLU A 372 -7.69 -20.16 19.48
CA GLU A 372 -8.21 -21.03 18.41
C GLU A 372 -9.21 -22.07 18.98
N VAL A 373 -10.23 -22.43 18.20
CA VAL A 373 -11.47 -23.08 18.72
C VAL A 373 -11.58 -24.57 18.38
N GLU A 374 -10.67 -25.10 17.57
CA GLU A 374 -10.65 -26.48 17.12
C GLU A 374 -9.92 -27.43 18.07
N THR A 375 -10.37 -28.69 18.07
CA THR A 375 -9.60 -29.79 18.65
C THR A 375 -8.65 -30.34 17.59
N MET A 376 -7.34 -30.22 17.82
CA MET A 376 -6.33 -30.85 16.97
C MET A 376 -6.45 -32.38 17.07
N SER A 377 -6.27 -33.04 15.94
CA SER A 377 -6.67 -34.44 15.72
C SER A 377 -5.59 -35.21 14.95
N ALA A 378 -5.34 -36.44 15.38
CA ALA A 378 -4.49 -37.40 14.67
C ALA A 378 -5.26 -38.24 13.62
N SER A 379 -6.56 -37.94 13.40
CA SER A 379 -7.38 -38.62 12.41
C SER A 379 -6.91 -38.31 10.99
N THR A 380 -6.92 -39.31 10.11
CA THR A 380 -6.66 -39.12 8.67
C THR A 380 -7.75 -38.36 7.94
N ALA A 381 -8.87 -38.02 8.61
CA ALA A 381 -9.81 -37.00 8.15
C ALA A 381 -9.26 -35.56 8.26
N ASN A 382 -8.30 -35.33 9.18
CA ASN A 382 -7.69 -34.02 9.46
C ASN A 382 -6.22 -33.94 9.02
N VAL A 383 -5.46 -35.03 9.07
CA VAL A 383 -4.02 -35.08 8.70
C VAL A 383 -3.72 -36.35 7.93
N ALA A 384 -3.57 -36.26 6.60
CA ALA A 384 -3.31 -37.41 5.75
C ALA A 384 -2.48 -37.11 4.51
N LEU A 385 -1.80 -38.13 4.01
CA LEU A 385 -1.15 -38.16 2.71
C LEU A 385 -2.20 -38.37 1.60
N ASP A 386 -2.02 -37.71 0.45
CA ASP A 386 -2.93 -37.78 -0.70
C ASP A 386 -2.71 -39.01 -1.60
N GLY A 387 -1.54 -39.66 -1.52
CA GLY A 387 -1.12 -40.77 -2.38
C GLY A 387 -0.29 -40.35 -3.61
N ALA A 388 -0.05 -39.05 -3.81
CA ALA A 388 0.71 -38.48 -4.93
C ALA A 388 1.96 -37.68 -4.50
N GLY A 389 2.10 -37.38 -3.20
CA GLY A 389 3.24 -36.67 -2.63
C GLY A 389 2.88 -35.43 -1.80
N THR A 390 1.62 -35.29 -1.39
CA THR A 390 1.14 -34.14 -0.61
C THR A 390 0.67 -34.56 0.78
N LEU A 391 1.05 -33.81 1.82
CA LEU A 391 0.36 -33.82 3.11
C LEU A 391 -0.79 -32.80 3.11
N ALA A 392 -2.01 -33.28 3.33
CA ALA A 392 -3.20 -32.47 3.53
C ALA A 392 -3.50 -32.30 5.03
N ILE A 393 -3.57 -31.04 5.48
CA ILE A 393 -4.04 -30.65 6.82
C ILE A 393 -5.40 -29.95 6.66
N LYS A 394 -6.46 -30.55 7.21
CA LYS A 394 -7.86 -30.20 6.91
C LYS A 394 -8.69 -29.87 8.14
N ALA A 395 -9.29 -28.68 8.12
CA ALA A 395 -10.25 -28.25 9.13
C ALA A 395 -11.66 -28.76 8.81
N LEU A 396 -12.31 -29.39 9.78
CA LEU A 396 -13.64 -29.99 9.64
C LEU A 396 -14.55 -29.52 10.79
N LYS A 397 -15.67 -28.90 10.41
CA LYS A 397 -16.81 -28.55 11.27
C LYS A 397 -17.83 -29.69 11.28
N ASP A 398 -18.31 -30.08 12.46
CA ASP A 398 -19.36 -31.09 12.62
C ASP A 398 -20.79 -30.49 12.59
N GLY A 399 -21.81 -31.34 12.73
CA GLY A 399 -23.23 -30.93 12.74
C GLY A 399 -23.69 -30.19 14.01
N ALA A 400 -22.90 -30.18 15.08
CA ALA A 400 -23.13 -29.36 16.28
C ALA A 400 -22.37 -28.02 16.22
N GLY A 401 -21.46 -27.86 15.25
CA GLY A 401 -20.65 -26.67 15.03
C GLY A 401 -19.23 -26.75 15.61
N ASN A 402 -18.83 -27.86 16.21
CA ASN A 402 -17.47 -28.06 16.73
C ASN A 402 -16.47 -28.18 15.58
N TRP A 403 -15.25 -27.68 15.77
CA TRP A 403 -14.17 -27.80 14.80
C TRP A 403 -13.11 -28.81 15.21
N THR A 404 -12.57 -29.51 14.22
CA THR A 404 -11.36 -30.34 14.32
C THR A 404 -10.38 -29.94 13.23
N SER A 405 -9.08 -30.03 13.50
CA SER A 405 -8.03 -29.76 12.51
C SER A 405 -6.74 -30.53 12.83
N GLY A 406 -5.64 -30.18 12.18
CA GLY A 406 -4.33 -30.80 12.39
C GLY A 406 -3.21 -29.80 12.70
N ARG A 407 -2.30 -30.24 13.56
CA ARG A 407 -1.02 -29.59 13.89
C ARG A 407 0.06 -30.66 13.90
N VAL A 408 1.10 -30.49 13.09
CA VAL A 408 2.23 -31.42 12.97
C VAL A 408 3.55 -30.71 13.24
N GLU A 409 4.49 -31.39 13.88
CA GLU A 409 5.83 -30.88 14.16
C GLU A 409 6.90 -31.89 13.74
N THR A 410 8.08 -31.43 13.33
CA THR A 410 9.21 -32.34 13.09
C THR A 410 9.67 -33.02 14.39
N GLN A 411 9.96 -34.31 14.34
CA GLN A 411 10.66 -35.07 15.39
C GLN A 411 11.99 -34.39 15.73
N ARG A 412 12.74 -34.01 14.70
CA ARG A 412 13.97 -33.20 14.81
C ARG A 412 13.72 -31.82 15.40
N THR A 413 14.60 -31.43 16.31
CA THR A 413 14.71 -30.10 16.94
C THR A 413 16.11 -29.49 16.74
N ASP A 414 16.99 -30.17 16.02
CA ASP A 414 18.41 -29.88 15.89
C ASP A 414 18.75 -29.02 14.65
N PHE A 415 17.76 -28.39 14.03
CA PHE A 415 17.95 -27.46 12.92
C PHE A 415 18.54 -26.13 13.44
N ALA A 416 19.82 -26.13 13.80
CA ALA A 416 20.50 -25.04 14.51
C ALA A 416 21.43 -24.22 13.59
N PRO A 417 21.21 -22.90 13.41
CA PRO A 417 22.07 -22.07 12.59
C PRO A 417 23.40 -21.81 13.31
N GLN A 418 24.50 -22.26 12.71
CA GLN A 418 25.84 -22.14 13.31
C GLN A 418 26.51 -20.80 12.92
N PRO A 419 27.43 -20.26 13.73
CA PRO A 419 28.21 -19.08 13.37
C PRO A 419 28.97 -19.30 12.04
N GLY A 420 28.84 -18.37 11.10
CA GLY A 420 29.40 -18.52 9.75
C GLY A 420 28.64 -19.47 8.83
N GLN A 421 27.37 -19.78 9.12
CA GLN A 421 26.48 -20.53 8.23
C GLN A 421 25.20 -19.76 7.93
N LEU A 422 24.60 -20.06 6.78
CA LEU A 422 23.19 -19.79 6.51
C LEU A 422 22.41 -21.09 6.69
N LEU A 423 21.22 -21.00 7.30
CA LEU A 423 20.27 -22.10 7.46
C LEU A 423 18.96 -21.71 6.78
N ARG A 424 18.53 -22.51 5.80
CA ARG A 424 17.31 -22.30 5.03
C ARG A 424 16.23 -23.31 5.42
N PHE A 425 15.03 -22.81 5.66
CA PHE A 425 13.79 -23.58 5.74
C PHE A 425 12.94 -23.22 4.53
N THR A 426 12.55 -24.19 3.71
CA THR A 426 11.66 -23.97 2.56
C THR A 426 10.57 -25.02 2.52
N ALA A 427 9.33 -24.61 2.26
CA ALA A 427 8.22 -25.51 1.98
C ALA A 427 7.39 -25.02 0.79
N ARG A 428 6.91 -25.96 -0.03
CA ARG A 428 5.99 -25.68 -1.13
C ARG A 428 4.56 -25.92 -0.68
N LEU A 429 3.77 -24.85 -0.55
CA LEU A 429 2.47 -24.85 0.11
C LEU A 429 1.36 -24.31 -0.80
N LYS A 430 0.17 -24.87 -0.68
CA LYS A 430 -1.08 -24.27 -1.16
C LYS A 430 -2.00 -24.00 0.03
N GLN A 431 -2.40 -22.73 0.20
CA GLN A 431 -3.25 -22.31 1.31
C GLN A 431 -4.72 -22.76 1.13
N PRO A 432 -5.53 -22.76 2.21
CA PRO A 432 -6.96 -23.05 2.12
C PRO A 432 -7.74 -22.08 1.23
N ASP A 433 -8.57 -22.66 0.37
CA ASP A 433 -9.52 -21.96 -0.50
C ASP A 433 -10.92 -22.54 -0.25
N VAL A 434 -11.81 -21.74 0.36
CA VAL A 434 -13.21 -22.09 0.65
C VAL A 434 -14.10 -20.84 0.59
N ALA A 435 -15.37 -21.02 0.23
CA ALA A 435 -16.31 -19.93 -0.03
C ALA A 435 -16.47 -18.92 1.13
N ASN A 436 -16.55 -19.40 2.38
CA ASN A 436 -16.62 -18.54 3.57
C ASN A 436 -15.46 -18.88 4.54
N PRO A 437 -14.30 -18.23 4.40
CA PRO A 437 -13.06 -18.62 5.11
C PRO A 437 -12.79 -17.82 6.40
N LEU A 438 -13.76 -17.09 6.95
CA LEU A 438 -13.56 -16.34 8.22
C LEU A 438 -13.19 -17.30 9.36
N GLY A 439 -12.09 -16.99 10.05
CA GLY A 439 -11.47 -17.81 11.09
C GLY A 439 -10.35 -18.74 10.61
N TYR A 440 -10.25 -19.10 9.33
CA TYR A 440 -9.17 -19.99 8.89
C TYR A 440 -7.79 -19.32 9.07
N TRP A 441 -6.86 -20.00 9.74
CA TRP A 441 -5.50 -19.53 10.04
C TRP A 441 -4.46 -20.63 9.72
N PRO A 442 -4.09 -20.80 8.43
CA PRO A 442 -2.95 -21.64 8.05
C PRO A 442 -1.61 -21.06 8.56
N GLY A 443 -0.70 -21.95 8.95
CA GLY A 443 0.64 -21.58 9.42
C GLY A 443 1.75 -22.53 8.97
N PHE A 444 2.92 -21.96 8.65
CA PHE A 444 4.22 -22.65 8.56
C PHE A 444 5.22 -21.90 9.45
N ARG A 445 5.81 -22.60 10.42
CA ARG A 445 6.57 -21.99 11.51
C ARG A 445 7.87 -22.73 11.78
N ALA A 446 8.87 -21.99 12.26
CA ALA A 446 10.04 -22.52 12.96
C ALA A 446 10.00 -22.05 14.43
N THR A 447 9.88 -23.00 15.35
CA THR A 447 9.81 -22.74 16.80
C THR A 447 11.08 -23.24 17.49
N GLY A 448 11.62 -22.49 18.45
CA GLY A 448 12.84 -22.87 19.17
C GLY A 448 12.70 -24.19 19.93
N ALA A 449 13.74 -25.03 19.84
CA ALA A 449 13.77 -26.37 20.41
C ALA A 449 13.38 -26.43 21.91
N ALA A 450 13.75 -25.39 22.66
CA ALA A 450 13.52 -25.30 24.10
C ALA A 450 12.03 -25.09 24.50
N TYR A 451 11.14 -24.74 23.57
CA TYR A 451 9.69 -24.69 23.85
C TYR A 451 9.11 -26.10 24.04
N ARG A 452 9.67 -27.12 23.37
CA ARG A 452 9.19 -28.50 23.42
C ARG A 452 9.44 -29.11 24.81
N GLY A 453 8.39 -29.17 25.62
CA GLY A 453 8.43 -29.68 27.00
C GLY A 453 8.53 -28.58 28.06
N ASN A 454 8.69 -27.30 27.67
CA ASN A 454 8.57 -26.15 28.55
C ASN A 454 7.72 -25.07 27.87
N TYR A 455 6.41 -25.30 27.83
CA TYR A 455 5.47 -24.47 27.07
C TYR A 455 5.19 -23.07 27.67
N ASN A 456 6.03 -22.62 28.62
CA ASN A 456 5.94 -21.36 29.34
C ASN A 456 7.16 -20.43 29.10
N ASN A 457 8.06 -20.77 28.18
CA ASN A 457 9.26 -19.97 27.84
C ASN A 457 9.18 -19.27 26.46
N TRP A 458 8.02 -19.35 25.78
CA TRP A 458 7.66 -18.47 24.68
C TRP A 458 7.36 -17.06 25.24
N PRO A 459 7.75 -15.97 24.58
CA PRO A 459 8.40 -15.88 23.28
C PRO A 459 9.93 -15.91 23.34
N THR A 460 10.53 -15.97 24.54
CA THR A 460 11.99 -15.83 24.75
C THR A 460 12.83 -16.80 23.93
N VAL A 461 12.34 -18.03 23.70
CA VAL A 461 13.02 -19.08 22.91
C VAL A 461 12.82 -18.99 21.39
N GLY A 462 12.18 -17.93 20.89
CA GLY A 462 12.01 -17.67 19.47
C GLY A 462 10.90 -18.49 18.77
N GLU A 463 10.06 -17.80 18.01
CA GLU A 463 9.23 -18.41 16.97
C GLU A 463 9.20 -17.52 15.74
N THR A 464 9.21 -18.13 14.55
CA THR A 464 9.17 -17.42 13.26
C THR A 464 8.04 -17.95 12.38
N ASP A 465 7.13 -17.06 11.98
CA ASP A 465 6.06 -17.34 11.02
C ASP A 465 6.61 -17.17 9.60
N ILE A 466 6.98 -18.28 8.98
CA ILE A 466 7.49 -18.37 7.60
C ILE A 466 6.34 -18.18 6.60
N MET A 467 5.13 -18.58 6.99
CA MET A 467 3.87 -18.23 6.34
C MET A 467 2.78 -18.16 7.39
N THR A 468 2.15 -16.99 7.54
CA THR A 468 0.84 -16.85 8.18
C THR A 468 -0.11 -16.12 7.23
N ASN A 469 -1.33 -16.65 7.14
CA ASN A 469 -2.49 -15.97 6.57
C ASN A 469 -3.71 -16.18 7.48
N VAL A 470 -4.72 -15.30 7.42
CA VAL A 470 -5.97 -15.46 8.15
C VAL A 470 -7.19 -15.11 7.30
N ASN A 471 -8.37 -15.58 7.73
CA ASN A 471 -9.67 -15.21 7.18
C ASN A 471 -9.83 -15.45 5.66
N GLY A 472 -9.01 -16.33 5.08
CA GLY A 472 -8.90 -16.54 3.63
C GLY A 472 -8.69 -15.26 2.82
N ARG A 473 -7.93 -14.31 3.37
CA ARG A 473 -7.40 -13.16 2.62
C ARG A 473 -6.40 -13.66 1.58
N SER A 474 -6.28 -13.02 0.42
CA SER A 474 -5.21 -13.33 -0.55
C SER A 474 -3.92 -12.60 -0.16
N GLN A 475 -3.45 -12.87 1.07
CA GLN A 475 -2.39 -12.14 1.76
C GLN A 475 -1.43 -13.10 2.48
N LEU A 476 -0.25 -12.59 2.83
CA LEU A 476 0.79 -13.27 3.61
C LEU A 476 1.44 -12.25 4.54
N ALA A 477 1.63 -12.63 5.80
CA ALA A 477 2.53 -11.96 6.74
C ALA A 477 3.67 -12.91 7.17
N ASN A 478 4.83 -12.32 7.45
CA ASN A 478 5.96 -12.94 8.11
C ASN A 478 6.17 -12.27 9.47
N THR A 479 6.53 -13.03 10.51
CA THR A 479 6.66 -12.50 11.89
C THR A 479 7.80 -13.18 12.64
N LEU A 480 8.50 -12.42 13.48
CA LEU A 480 9.42 -12.89 14.51
C LEU A 480 8.82 -12.59 15.90
N HIS A 481 8.71 -13.62 16.73
CA HIS A 481 8.41 -13.53 18.15
C HIS A 481 9.69 -13.75 18.95
N CYS A 482 9.95 -12.90 19.95
CA CYS A 482 11.17 -12.93 20.76
C CYS A 482 11.06 -12.18 22.10
N GLY A 483 12.01 -12.42 23.00
CA GLY A 483 12.17 -11.60 24.21
C GLY A 483 11.11 -11.86 25.29
N THR A 484 10.16 -10.95 25.48
CA THR A 484 9.22 -10.92 26.62
C THR A 484 7.81 -10.56 26.16
N ALA A 485 6.79 -11.20 26.74
CA ALA A 485 5.38 -10.85 26.53
C ALA A 485 4.72 -10.36 27.83
N PRO A 486 3.82 -9.35 27.78
CA PRO A 486 3.53 -8.51 26.62
C PRO A 486 4.71 -7.59 26.23
N ASP A 487 4.55 -6.89 25.11
CA ASP A 487 5.41 -5.83 24.59
C ASP A 487 6.85 -6.31 24.26
N GLY A 488 7.85 -5.83 24.99
CA GLY A 488 9.26 -6.14 24.73
C GLY A 488 9.77 -5.67 23.36
N VAL A 489 10.95 -6.18 22.98
CA VAL A 489 11.67 -5.82 21.74
C VAL A 489 11.06 -6.42 20.46
N CYS A 490 10.16 -7.40 20.61
CA CYS A 490 9.39 -7.98 19.51
C CYS A 490 7.89 -7.59 19.49
N ASN A 491 7.42 -6.63 20.30
CA ASN A 491 6.03 -6.14 20.25
C ASN A 491 4.97 -7.25 20.44
N GLU A 492 5.12 -8.01 21.52
CA GLU A 492 4.32 -9.20 21.83
C GLU A 492 2.93 -8.84 22.40
N TYR A 493 1.86 -9.55 22.07
CA TYR A 493 1.78 -10.85 21.38
C TYR A 493 1.67 -10.74 19.84
N SER A 494 1.85 -9.55 19.26
CA SER A 494 1.74 -9.33 17.81
C SER A 494 2.98 -9.79 17.04
N GLY A 495 4.15 -9.75 17.68
CA GLY A 495 5.45 -9.99 17.06
C GLY A 495 5.92 -8.82 16.19
N ARG A 496 7.21 -8.82 15.83
CA ARG A 496 7.74 -7.94 14.77
C ARG A 496 7.36 -8.57 13.44
N THR A 497 6.70 -7.83 12.56
CA THR A 497 6.08 -8.40 11.36
C THR A 497 6.38 -7.61 10.08
N SER A 498 6.29 -8.29 8.94
CA SER A 498 6.22 -7.67 7.61
C SER A 498 4.95 -6.87 7.38
N GLY A 499 3.94 -7.06 8.23
CA GLY A 499 2.55 -6.70 7.92
C GLY A 499 1.92 -7.70 6.94
N PHE A 500 0.58 -7.73 6.92
CA PHE A 500 -0.17 -8.47 5.91
C PHE A 500 -0.13 -7.71 4.59
N ALA A 501 0.44 -8.31 3.55
CA ALA A 501 0.44 -7.75 2.19
C ALA A 501 -0.03 -8.79 1.16
N SER A 502 -0.34 -8.38 -0.07
CA SER A 502 -0.90 -9.24 -1.11
C SER A 502 -0.02 -10.46 -1.42
N CYS A 503 -0.67 -11.56 -1.79
CA CYS A 503 -0.10 -12.88 -2.06
C CYS A 503 -0.85 -13.48 -3.26
N ASP A 504 -0.54 -12.96 -4.45
CA ASP A 504 -1.25 -13.27 -5.69
C ASP A 504 -1.10 -14.76 -6.03
N GLY A 505 -2.23 -15.47 -6.10
CA GLY A 505 -2.28 -16.91 -6.38
C GLY A 505 -2.17 -17.83 -5.15
N CYS A 506 -1.78 -17.32 -3.98
CA CYS A 506 -1.39 -18.16 -2.82
C CYS A 506 -2.45 -19.13 -2.28
N GLN A 507 -3.73 -18.89 -2.58
CA GLN A 507 -4.87 -19.76 -2.26
C GLN A 507 -5.24 -20.71 -3.42
N THR A 508 -4.93 -20.36 -4.66
CA THR A 508 -5.34 -21.14 -5.85
C THR A 508 -4.21 -22.04 -6.38
N GLY A 509 -2.95 -21.65 -6.21
CA GLY A 509 -1.74 -22.37 -6.63
C GLY A 509 -0.86 -22.87 -5.47
N TYR A 510 0.25 -23.53 -5.82
CA TYR A 510 1.33 -23.90 -4.90
C TYR A 510 2.49 -22.91 -5.03
N HIS A 511 2.97 -22.39 -3.90
CA HIS A 511 4.02 -21.39 -3.82
C HIS A 511 5.14 -21.83 -2.87
N GLU A 512 6.37 -21.38 -3.08
CA GLU A 512 7.52 -21.68 -2.22
C GLU A 512 7.69 -20.60 -1.14
N TYR A 513 7.47 -20.97 0.12
CA TYR A 513 7.67 -20.11 1.29
C TYR A 513 9.01 -20.46 1.93
N THR A 514 9.89 -19.47 2.05
CA THR A 514 11.28 -19.67 2.51
C THR A 514 11.66 -18.71 3.62
N GLN A 515 12.39 -19.22 4.60
CA GLN A 515 13.16 -18.45 5.58
C GLN A 515 14.65 -18.81 5.43
N ILE A 516 15.53 -17.81 5.48
CA ILE A 516 16.98 -17.98 5.59
C ILE A 516 17.45 -17.23 6.83
N ILE A 517 17.98 -17.96 7.82
CA ILE A 517 18.72 -17.41 8.95
C ILE A 517 20.19 -17.29 8.51
N ASP A 518 20.74 -16.08 8.48
CA ASP A 518 22.10 -15.79 8.03
C ASP A 518 22.98 -15.33 9.19
N ARG A 519 23.93 -16.22 9.57
CA ARG A 519 24.93 -15.98 10.61
C ARG A 519 26.34 -15.76 10.05
N THR A 520 26.44 -15.34 8.78
CA THR A 520 27.70 -14.95 8.14
C THR A 520 28.02 -13.46 8.29
N LYS A 521 27.05 -12.69 8.78
CA LYS A 521 27.10 -11.22 8.99
C LYS A 521 27.22 -10.89 10.48
N GLN A 522 27.91 -9.79 10.81
CA GLN A 522 28.02 -9.30 12.20
C GLN A 522 26.68 -8.78 12.74
N ASP A 523 25.87 -8.14 11.90
CA ASP A 523 24.44 -7.98 12.13
C ASP A 523 23.76 -9.19 11.51
N GLU A 524 23.56 -10.23 12.32
CA GLU A 524 22.85 -11.44 11.90
C GLU A 524 21.41 -11.09 11.47
N GLU A 525 20.87 -11.81 10.49
CA GLU A 525 19.57 -11.48 9.91
C GLU A 525 18.75 -12.73 9.53
N ILE A 526 17.42 -12.58 9.54
CA ILE A 526 16.48 -13.57 9.03
C ILE A 526 15.75 -12.95 7.84
N ARG A 527 15.93 -13.53 6.65
CA ARG A 527 15.30 -13.11 5.39
C ARG A 527 14.17 -14.07 5.02
N PHE A 528 13.03 -13.53 4.60
CA PHE A 528 11.85 -14.29 4.19
C PHE A 528 11.58 -14.11 2.69
N TYR A 529 11.08 -15.13 2.01
CA TYR A 529 10.81 -15.12 0.58
C TYR A 529 9.54 -15.87 0.21
N LEU A 530 8.88 -15.40 -0.85
CA LEU A 530 7.79 -16.05 -1.58
C LEU A 530 8.24 -16.25 -3.03
N ASP A 531 8.25 -17.49 -3.52
CA ASP A 531 8.70 -17.88 -4.87
C ASP A 531 10.09 -17.32 -5.24
N GLY A 532 10.99 -17.31 -4.25
CA GLY A 532 12.34 -16.76 -4.36
C GLY A 532 12.43 -15.23 -4.34
N ARG A 533 11.33 -14.47 -4.29
CA ARG A 533 11.35 -13.01 -4.12
C ARG A 533 11.21 -12.65 -2.65
N GLN A 534 12.04 -11.72 -2.16
CA GLN A 534 12.07 -11.41 -0.73
C GLN A 534 10.76 -10.73 -0.30
N THR A 535 10.22 -11.13 0.86
CA THR A 535 8.97 -10.61 1.44
C THR A 535 9.20 -9.84 2.73
N TRP A 536 10.31 -10.09 3.44
CA TRP A 536 10.69 -9.38 4.66
C TRP A 536 12.15 -9.67 5.07
N VAL A 537 12.69 -8.84 5.96
CA VAL A 537 13.94 -9.10 6.69
C VAL A 537 13.86 -8.51 8.10
N VAL A 538 14.42 -9.22 9.08
CA VAL A 538 14.61 -8.77 10.47
C VAL A 538 16.02 -9.07 10.94
N ARG A 539 16.56 -8.24 11.85
CA ARG A 539 17.99 -8.15 12.19
C ARG A 539 18.24 -8.20 13.69
N GLU A 540 19.41 -8.70 14.09
CA GLU A 540 19.89 -8.62 15.48
C GLU A 540 19.87 -7.17 16.00
N SER A 541 20.29 -6.21 15.16
CA SER A 541 20.23 -4.78 15.48
C SER A 541 18.84 -4.20 15.75
N GLN A 542 17.76 -4.90 15.36
CA GLN A 542 16.36 -4.46 15.56
C GLN A 542 15.69 -5.09 16.79
N VAL A 543 16.33 -6.06 17.46
CA VAL A 543 15.78 -6.65 18.70
C VAL A 543 16.75 -6.61 19.88
N GLY A 544 18.03 -6.35 19.64
CA GLY A 544 19.05 -6.34 20.68
C GLY A 544 19.69 -7.71 20.88
N VAL A 545 20.99 -7.70 21.22
CA VAL A 545 21.87 -8.87 21.21
C VAL A 545 21.34 -9.99 22.11
N THR A 546 20.89 -9.64 23.33
CA THR A 546 20.38 -10.63 24.30
C THR A 546 19.12 -11.35 23.80
N ALA A 547 18.19 -10.63 23.15
CA ALA A 547 16.94 -11.21 22.66
C ALA A 547 17.17 -12.04 21.39
N TRP A 548 18.06 -11.59 20.51
CA TRP A 548 18.42 -12.33 19.30
C TRP A 548 19.11 -13.66 19.63
N GLN A 549 20.12 -13.64 20.53
CA GLN A 549 20.81 -14.85 20.96
C GLN A 549 19.85 -15.88 21.57
N ALA A 550 18.92 -15.43 22.41
CA ALA A 550 17.92 -16.28 23.05
C ALA A 550 16.90 -16.90 22.08
N ALA A 551 16.62 -16.23 20.96
CA ALA A 551 15.61 -16.64 19.97
C ALA A 551 16.17 -17.27 18.69
N VAL A 552 17.50 -17.24 18.47
CA VAL A 552 18.13 -17.67 17.20
C VAL A 552 19.31 -18.64 17.39
N HIS A 553 20.07 -18.57 18.49
CA HIS A 553 21.36 -19.30 18.60
C HIS A 553 21.21 -20.75 19.11
N HIS A 554 20.13 -21.43 18.71
CA HIS A 554 19.77 -22.79 19.11
C HIS A 554 19.12 -23.58 17.97
N GLY A 555 18.81 -24.86 18.20
CA GLY A 555 18.02 -25.65 17.27
C GLY A 555 16.57 -25.18 17.15
N PHE A 556 15.97 -25.41 15.99
CA PHE A 556 14.54 -25.23 15.73
C PHE A 556 13.89 -26.58 15.38
N TYR A 557 12.57 -26.67 15.59
CA TYR A 557 11.72 -27.63 14.89
C TYR A 557 10.76 -26.90 13.96
N LEU A 558 10.34 -27.56 12.87
CA LEU A 558 9.35 -27.01 11.96
C LEU A 558 7.95 -27.46 12.35
N ARG A 559 6.97 -26.59 12.17
CA ARG A 559 5.55 -26.79 12.49
C ARG A 559 4.69 -26.40 11.29
N PHE A 560 3.69 -27.23 10.98
CA PHE A 560 2.58 -26.88 10.10
C PHE A 560 1.27 -27.06 10.86
N ASP A 561 0.34 -26.12 10.71
CA ASP A 561 -0.98 -26.19 11.33
C ASP A 561 -2.02 -25.42 10.53
N LEU A 562 -3.28 -25.78 10.75
CA LEU A 562 -4.43 -25.06 10.24
C LEU A 562 -5.39 -24.75 11.38
N ALA A 563 -5.15 -23.63 12.06
CA ALA A 563 -5.97 -23.17 13.17
C ALA A 563 -7.29 -22.54 12.68
N VAL A 564 -8.28 -22.43 13.58
CA VAL A 564 -9.60 -21.88 13.31
C VAL A 564 -10.03 -20.90 14.42
N GLY A 565 -10.21 -19.64 14.07
CA GLY A 565 -10.52 -18.56 15.01
C GLY A 565 -9.30 -18.10 15.80
N GLY A 566 -9.54 -17.55 16.99
CA GLY A 566 -8.48 -16.98 17.83
C GLY A 566 -8.20 -15.50 17.58
N SER A 567 -7.27 -14.94 18.36
CA SER A 567 -7.02 -13.51 18.48
C SER A 567 -6.72 -12.80 17.15
N LEU A 568 -5.80 -13.36 16.35
CA LEU A 568 -5.34 -12.74 15.11
C LEU A 568 -6.42 -12.74 14.00
N PRO A 569 -7.13 -13.84 13.69
CA PRO A 569 -8.30 -13.81 12.82
C PRO A 569 -9.40 -12.85 13.31
N ASN A 570 -9.65 -12.77 14.61
CA ASN A 570 -10.67 -11.89 15.17
C ASN A 570 -10.32 -10.40 15.00
N ALA A 571 -9.10 -10.02 15.34
CA ALA A 571 -8.60 -8.64 15.17
C ALA A 571 -8.66 -8.19 13.70
N LEU A 572 -8.25 -9.07 12.77
CA LEU A 572 -8.24 -8.80 11.32
C LEU A 572 -9.61 -8.97 10.63
N ALA A 573 -10.67 -9.24 11.40
CA ALA A 573 -12.07 -9.26 10.97
C ALA A 573 -12.96 -8.26 11.72
N GLY A 574 -12.48 -7.62 12.79
CA GLY A 574 -13.27 -6.75 13.67
C GLY A 574 -14.38 -7.47 14.45
N THR A 575 -14.39 -8.81 14.49
CA THR A 575 -15.48 -9.62 15.05
C THR A 575 -15.00 -11.03 15.42
N THR A 576 -15.78 -11.77 16.20
CA THR A 576 -15.46 -13.15 16.58
C THR A 576 -15.60 -14.10 15.39
N THR A 577 -14.54 -14.87 15.15
CA THR A 577 -14.44 -15.91 14.12
C THR A 577 -14.07 -17.27 14.76
N PRO A 578 -14.41 -18.41 14.15
CA PRO A 578 -15.22 -18.58 12.93
C PRO A 578 -16.69 -18.21 13.16
N THR A 579 -17.39 -17.79 12.10
CA THR A 579 -18.82 -17.47 12.17
C THR A 579 -19.68 -18.71 11.90
N ALA A 580 -20.99 -18.62 12.12
CA ALA A 580 -21.93 -19.70 11.78
C ALA A 580 -21.84 -20.11 10.29
N ALA A 581 -21.62 -19.14 9.40
CA ALA A 581 -21.50 -19.32 7.95
C ALA A 581 -20.13 -19.83 7.48
N THR A 582 -19.10 -19.87 8.33
CA THR A 582 -17.77 -20.36 7.98
C THR A 582 -17.86 -21.79 7.43
N THR A 583 -17.33 -21.99 6.22
CA THR A 583 -17.47 -23.21 5.42
C THR A 583 -16.48 -24.28 5.89
N SER A 584 -16.96 -25.51 6.09
CA SER A 584 -16.15 -26.67 6.49
C SER A 584 -15.27 -27.18 5.35
N GLY A 585 -14.12 -27.81 5.67
CA GLY A 585 -13.33 -28.60 4.72
C GLY A 585 -12.15 -27.89 4.05
N GLY A 586 -11.81 -26.66 4.44
CA GLY A 586 -10.62 -25.98 3.94
C GLY A 586 -9.34 -26.73 4.35
N THR A 587 -8.38 -26.78 3.43
CA THR A 587 -7.20 -27.65 3.52
C THR A 587 -5.93 -26.87 3.20
N LEU A 588 -4.96 -26.89 4.11
CA LEU A 588 -3.57 -26.49 3.86
C LEU A 588 -2.85 -27.71 3.28
N ASN A 589 -2.23 -27.54 2.11
CA ASN A 589 -1.55 -28.63 1.41
C ASN A 589 -0.04 -28.36 1.39
N VAL A 590 0.75 -29.36 1.79
CA VAL A 590 2.22 -29.32 1.83
C VAL A 590 2.75 -30.34 0.82
N ASP A 591 3.36 -29.86 -0.27
CA ASP A 591 3.91 -30.66 -1.37
C ASP A 591 5.30 -31.21 -1.01
N TRP A 592 6.16 -30.38 -0.41
CA TRP A 592 7.37 -30.83 0.28
C TRP A 592 7.86 -29.78 1.27
N VAL A 593 8.74 -30.21 2.17
CA VAL A 593 9.51 -29.35 3.07
C VAL A 593 10.98 -29.77 3.08
N SER A 594 11.90 -28.81 3.13
CA SER A 594 13.33 -29.08 3.26
C SER A 594 14.04 -28.09 4.19
N VAL A 595 15.10 -28.59 4.81
CA VAL A 595 16.08 -27.81 5.56
C VAL A 595 17.41 -27.96 4.85
N ALA A 596 18.05 -26.85 4.51
CA ALA A 596 19.35 -26.82 3.85
C ALA A 596 20.29 -25.83 4.53
N ARG A 597 21.60 -26.00 4.37
CA ARG A 597 22.61 -25.09 4.93
C ARG A 597 23.69 -24.71 3.91
N GLN A 598 24.33 -23.58 4.14
CA GLN A 598 25.44 -23.06 3.36
C GLN A 598 26.52 -22.54 4.32
N THR A 599 27.79 -22.79 4.02
CA THR A 599 28.92 -22.28 4.81
C THR A 599 29.45 -20.99 4.20
N GLY A 600 29.71 -19.99 5.03
CA GLY A 600 30.35 -18.72 4.64
C GLY A 600 31.44 -18.33 5.63
N THR A 601 31.68 -17.03 5.78
CA THR A 601 32.63 -16.48 6.76
C THR A 601 32.00 -16.40 8.15
N THR A 602 32.71 -16.84 9.18
CA THR A 602 32.33 -16.56 10.58
C THR A 602 32.70 -15.11 10.94
N PRO A 603 31.74 -14.23 11.27
CA PRO A 603 32.02 -12.86 11.68
C PRO A 603 32.43 -12.80 13.17
N ALA A 604 32.91 -11.64 13.62
CA ALA A 604 32.87 -11.31 15.04
C ALA A 604 31.40 -11.09 15.47
N PRO A 605 30.95 -11.57 16.64
CA PRO A 605 29.59 -11.32 17.13
C PRO A 605 29.27 -9.84 17.28
N MET A 606 27.98 -9.48 17.27
CA MET A 606 27.55 -8.19 17.81
C MET A 606 27.67 -8.19 19.35
N THR A 607 28.03 -7.04 19.92
CA THR A 607 28.10 -6.83 21.37
C THR A 607 27.51 -5.47 21.72
N ASP A 608 26.85 -5.35 22.87
CA ASP A 608 26.52 -4.05 23.46
C ASP A 608 27.81 -3.31 23.88
N PRO A 609 27.96 -2.01 23.54
CA PRO A 609 28.93 -1.15 24.21
C PRO A 609 28.64 -1.08 25.71
N ALA A 610 29.68 -0.97 26.54
CA ALA A 610 29.50 -0.75 27.98
C ALA A 610 28.84 0.61 28.25
N THR A 611 27.89 0.67 29.19
CA THR A 611 27.20 1.93 29.54
C THR A 611 28.19 2.99 30.01
N PRO A 612 28.29 4.15 29.33
CA PRO A 612 29.22 5.21 29.72
C PRO A 612 28.87 5.81 31.10
N ALA A 613 29.88 5.94 31.97
CA ALA A 613 29.69 6.32 33.37
C ALA A 613 29.64 7.84 33.62
N GLY A 614 29.00 8.22 34.74
CA GLY A 614 28.93 9.59 35.25
C GLY A 614 27.91 10.49 34.53
N PRO A 615 27.65 11.70 35.05
CA PRO A 615 26.84 12.70 34.37
C PRO A 615 27.53 13.11 33.06
N SER A 616 26.74 13.46 32.05
CA SER A 616 27.27 14.28 30.97
C SER A 616 27.33 15.75 31.39
N VAL A 617 28.11 16.57 30.69
CA VAL A 617 28.29 17.99 31.00
C VAL A 617 27.91 18.78 29.76
N VAL A 618 26.71 19.36 29.76
CA VAL A 618 26.11 20.03 28.60
C VAL A 618 26.02 21.52 28.86
N ARG A 619 26.49 22.36 27.94
CA ARG A 619 26.47 23.82 28.09
C ARG A 619 26.05 24.50 26.80
N VAL A 620 25.14 25.45 26.91
CA VAL A 620 24.97 26.53 25.94
C VAL A 620 26.12 27.52 26.16
N THR A 621 26.87 27.82 25.10
CA THR A 621 28.06 28.70 25.15
C THR A 621 28.07 29.66 23.97
N GLY A 622 28.86 30.73 24.06
CA GLY A 622 28.98 31.74 23.00
C GLY A 622 28.30 33.06 23.35
N THR A 623 27.86 33.79 22.33
CA THR A 623 27.25 35.12 22.43
C THR A 623 26.21 35.33 21.32
N GLN A 624 25.51 36.47 21.33
CA GLN A 624 24.42 36.77 20.39
C GLN A 624 24.81 36.56 18.91
N GLY A 625 24.13 35.62 18.24
CA GLY A 625 24.39 35.25 16.84
C GLY A 625 25.58 34.28 16.63
N ASN A 626 26.24 33.86 17.70
CA ASN A 626 27.34 32.91 17.70
C ASN A 626 27.28 31.99 18.94
N TRP A 627 26.11 31.37 19.13
CA TRP A 627 25.85 30.37 20.17
C TRP A 627 26.19 28.95 19.69
N GLN A 628 26.60 28.10 20.63
CA GLN A 628 26.88 26.68 20.39
C GLN A 628 26.43 25.85 21.59
N LEU A 629 25.84 24.67 21.33
CA LEU A 629 25.67 23.64 22.35
C LEU A 629 26.95 22.81 22.42
N THR A 630 27.39 22.49 23.62
CA THR A 630 28.54 21.60 23.84
C THR A 630 28.14 20.45 24.76
N VAL A 631 28.70 19.27 24.53
CA VAL A 631 28.49 18.05 25.32
C VAL A 631 29.85 17.46 25.68
N ASN A 632 30.12 17.31 26.97
CA ASN A 632 31.41 16.91 27.53
C ASN A 632 32.59 17.78 26.99
N GLY A 633 32.31 19.06 26.71
CA GLY A 633 33.26 20.04 26.16
C GLY A 633 33.45 19.99 24.63
N GLY A 634 32.92 18.97 23.93
CA GLY A 634 32.90 18.92 22.47
C GLY A 634 31.71 19.68 21.88
N PRO A 635 31.81 20.26 20.67
CA PRO A 635 30.68 20.90 19.99
C PRO A 635 29.60 19.87 19.63
N PHE A 636 28.33 20.26 19.75
CA PHE A 636 27.19 19.39 19.50
C PHE A 636 26.08 20.15 18.75
N GLU A 637 25.52 19.51 17.73
CA GLU A 637 24.33 19.95 17.00
C GLU A 637 23.25 18.89 17.21
N ILE A 638 22.04 19.28 17.58
CA ILE A 638 20.94 18.34 17.79
C ILE A 638 20.42 17.84 16.43
N LYS A 639 20.73 16.58 16.12
CA LYS A 639 20.21 15.82 14.97
C LYS A 639 19.29 14.74 15.53
N GLY A 640 18.01 15.07 15.67
CA GLY A 640 17.13 14.35 16.58
C GLY A 640 15.79 13.92 16.03
N LEU A 641 15.13 13.05 16.80
CA LEU A 641 13.73 12.64 16.63
C LEU A 641 13.00 12.63 17.98
N THR A 642 11.71 12.92 18.00
CA THR A 642 10.86 12.51 19.12
C THR A 642 10.68 10.99 19.12
N TYR A 643 10.61 10.38 20.30
CA TYR A 643 10.70 8.92 20.48
C TYR A 643 9.42 8.32 21.09
N GLY A 644 8.73 7.47 20.32
CA GLY A 644 7.49 6.79 20.69
C GLY A 644 7.59 5.32 21.19
N PRO A 645 8.57 4.49 20.77
CA PRO A 645 8.62 3.09 21.20
C PRO A 645 8.70 2.90 22.73
N PRO A 646 8.26 1.74 23.27
CA PRO A 646 8.35 1.46 24.70
C PRO A 646 9.78 1.64 25.25
N GLN A 647 9.93 2.42 26.32
CA GLN A 647 11.23 2.76 26.88
C GLN A 647 11.98 1.53 27.42
N ALA A 648 11.24 0.52 27.91
CA ALA A 648 11.78 -0.78 28.33
C ALA A 648 12.46 -1.54 27.17
N ALA A 649 12.00 -1.32 25.92
CA ALA A 649 12.44 -2.03 24.73
C ALA A 649 13.52 -1.28 23.92
N ALA A 650 14.08 -0.18 24.46
CA ALA A 650 14.96 0.75 23.76
C ALA A 650 16.15 0.11 23.01
N ASP A 651 16.69 -1.01 23.50
CA ASP A 651 17.84 -1.71 22.88
C ASP A 651 17.59 -2.15 21.42
N GLY A 652 16.33 -2.49 21.09
CA GLY A 652 15.89 -2.85 19.73
C GLY A 652 15.61 -1.65 18.81
N TYR A 653 15.83 -0.41 19.27
CA TYR A 653 15.55 0.82 18.52
C TYR A 653 16.76 1.78 18.45
N MET A 654 17.59 1.87 19.50
CA MET A 654 18.73 2.80 19.54
C MET A 654 19.74 2.56 18.40
N ARG A 655 19.91 1.32 17.94
CA ARG A 655 20.81 0.98 16.81
C ARG A 655 20.30 1.50 15.46
N ASP A 656 18.99 1.46 15.22
CA ASP A 656 18.39 1.95 13.97
C ASP A 656 18.39 3.49 13.93
N LEU A 657 18.07 4.13 15.05
CA LEU A 657 18.28 5.57 15.27
C LEU A 657 19.75 5.96 15.02
N LYS A 658 20.71 5.19 15.52
CA LYS A 658 22.13 5.43 15.28
C LYS A 658 22.52 5.28 13.80
N ALA A 659 21.98 4.27 13.11
CA ALA A 659 22.20 4.03 11.67
C ALA A 659 21.53 5.10 10.79
N MET A 660 20.47 5.74 11.29
CA MET A 660 19.82 6.94 10.75
C MET A 660 20.65 8.22 10.98
N GLY A 661 21.71 8.17 11.80
CA GLY A 661 22.54 9.34 12.13
C GLY A 661 21.94 10.22 13.23
N VAL A 662 20.89 9.76 13.92
CA VAL A 662 20.32 10.43 15.09
C VAL A 662 21.36 10.46 16.20
N ASN A 663 21.55 11.61 16.83
CA ASN A 663 22.36 11.79 18.02
C ASN A 663 21.55 12.20 19.26
N THR A 664 20.27 12.55 19.08
CA THR A 664 19.39 13.02 20.15
C THR A 664 17.99 12.44 20.00
N ILE A 665 17.36 12.03 21.09
CA ILE A 665 15.93 11.76 21.14
C ILE A 665 15.22 12.68 22.14
N ARG A 666 13.92 12.92 21.96
CA ARG A 666 13.08 13.64 22.94
C ARG A 666 11.93 12.76 23.42
N THR A 667 11.66 12.82 24.73
CA THR A 667 10.42 12.32 25.35
C THR A 667 9.63 13.49 25.94
N TRP A 668 8.32 13.36 26.04
CA TRP A 668 7.44 14.35 26.69
C TRP A 668 7.31 14.17 28.21
N GLY A 669 7.78 13.04 28.73
CA GLY A 669 7.62 12.64 30.12
C GLY A 669 8.69 11.65 30.58
N VAL A 670 8.71 11.41 31.89
CA VAL A 670 9.54 10.42 32.57
C VAL A 670 8.65 9.24 32.98
N ASP A 671 8.94 8.06 32.44
CA ASP A 671 8.56 6.79 33.03
C ASP A 671 9.58 6.47 34.13
N ASP A 672 9.18 6.52 35.40
CA ASP A 672 10.11 6.34 36.53
C ASP A 672 10.75 4.94 36.60
N ALA A 673 10.15 3.93 35.96
CA ALA A 673 10.72 2.58 35.86
C ALA A 673 11.68 2.44 34.67
N ASN A 674 11.32 3.01 33.50
CA ASN A 674 12.00 2.71 32.23
C ASN A 674 12.86 3.84 31.65
N THR A 675 12.70 5.10 32.09
CA THR A 675 13.60 6.20 31.67
C THR A 675 15.07 5.94 32.02
N PRO A 676 15.42 5.32 33.17
CA PRO A 676 16.78 4.82 33.41
C PRO A 676 17.32 3.95 32.27
N THR A 677 16.54 2.95 31.84
CA THR A 677 16.89 2.04 30.75
C THR A 677 17.05 2.77 29.42
N LEU A 678 16.13 3.68 29.09
CA LEU A 678 16.21 4.50 27.87
C LEU A 678 17.51 5.31 27.84
N LEU A 679 17.84 6.02 28.92
CA LEU A 679 19.04 6.85 29.03
C LEU A 679 20.32 6.01 28.90
N ASP A 680 20.36 4.86 29.56
CA ASP A 680 21.54 3.98 29.56
C ASP A 680 21.72 3.31 28.18
N ARG A 681 20.65 2.88 27.50
CA ARG A 681 20.70 2.33 26.13
C ARG A 681 21.03 3.40 25.07
N ALA A 682 20.49 4.62 25.21
CA ALA A 682 20.87 5.75 24.36
C ALA A 682 22.37 6.05 24.50
N ALA A 683 22.88 6.13 25.74
CA ALA A 683 24.28 6.42 26.02
C ALA A 683 25.24 5.38 25.43
N GLN A 684 24.88 4.08 25.46
CA GLN A 684 25.67 3.01 24.82
C GLN A 684 25.88 3.24 23.32
N GLN A 685 24.86 3.75 22.61
CA GLN A 685 24.96 4.10 21.19
C GLN A 685 25.48 5.52 20.94
N GLY A 686 25.87 6.26 21.99
CA GLY A 686 26.26 7.67 21.90
C GLY A 686 25.12 8.57 21.40
N ILE A 687 23.88 8.27 21.80
CA ILE A 687 22.68 9.08 21.64
C ILE A 687 22.39 9.77 22.98
N LYS A 688 21.83 10.98 22.93
CA LYS A 688 21.45 11.80 24.07
C LYS A 688 19.93 11.99 24.14
N VAL A 689 19.40 12.40 25.30
CA VAL A 689 17.95 12.49 25.54
C VAL A 689 17.58 13.87 26.08
N ILE A 690 16.70 14.57 25.37
CA ILE A 690 15.91 15.68 25.92
C ILE A 690 14.83 15.05 26.78
N VAL A 691 14.93 15.19 28.10
CA VAL A 691 14.02 14.55 29.05
C VAL A 691 12.89 15.52 29.37
N GLY A 692 11.71 15.23 28.83
CA GLY A 692 10.50 16.01 29.09
C GLY A 692 9.89 15.76 30.47
N HIS A 693 9.36 16.81 31.05
CA HIS A 693 8.53 16.79 32.26
C HIS A 693 7.14 17.32 31.91
N TRP A 694 6.19 16.41 31.71
CA TRP A 694 4.81 16.75 31.39
C TRP A 694 4.17 17.63 32.47
N LEU A 695 3.42 18.65 32.03
CA LEU A 695 2.71 19.58 32.90
C LEU A 695 1.22 19.61 32.52
N ASN A 696 0.34 19.80 33.51
CA ASN A 696 -1.11 19.79 33.29
C ASN A 696 -1.55 21.12 32.66
N GLN A 697 -1.85 21.07 31.37
CA GLN A 697 -2.28 22.23 30.56
C GLN A 697 -3.48 23.00 31.16
N GLY A 698 -4.41 22.32 31.82
CA GLY A 698 -5.61 22.93 32.41
C GLY A 698 -5.44 23.49 33.83
N ALA A 699 -4.27 23.34 34.46
CA ALA A 699 -4.06 23.69 35.86
C ALA A 699 -4.15 25.21 36.13
N ASP A 700 -4.52 25.58 37.36
CA ASP A 700 -4.51 26.98 37.78
C ASP A 700 -3.12 27.43 38.23
N TYR A 701 -2.27 27.78 37.27
CA TYR A 701 -0.94 28.31 37.54
C TYR A 701 -0.94 29.65 38.30
N VAL A 702 -2.07 30.35 38.44
CA VAL A 702 -2.19 31.50 39.34
C VAL A 702 -2.36 30.99 40.77
N ASN A 703 -3.46 30.29 41.03
CA ASN A 703 -4.01 30.06 42.37
C ASN A 703 -3.56 28.74 43.01
N ASP A 704 -3.31 27.69 42.22
CA ASP A 704 -3.00 26.35 42.76
C ASP A 704 -1.53 26.22 43.14
N THR A 705 -1.22 26.72 44.33
CA THR A 705 0.11 26.61 44.96
C THR A 705 0.42 25.19 45.40
N ALA A 706 -0.58 24.33 45.64
CA ALA A 706 -0.38 22.94 46.05
C ALA A 706 0.11 22.10 44.86
N TYR A 707 -0.57 22.18 43.71
CA TYR A 707 -0.15 21.56 42.45
C TYR A 707 1.26 22.02 42.05
N LYS A 708 1.50 23.34 42.00
CA LYS A 708 2.82 23.90 41.66
C LYS A 708 3.93 23.40 42.59
N THR A 709 3.69 23.33 43.89
CA THR A 709 4.67 22.82 44.86
C THR A 709 4.92 21.33 44.67
N SER A 710 3.87 20.53 44.51
CA SER A 710 3.97 19.07 44.32
C SER A 710 4.78 18.74 43.08
N VAL A 711 4.41 19.30 41.93
CA VAL A 711 5.04 18.99 40.64
C VAL A 711 6.48 19.51 40.56
N LYS A 712 6.79 20.69 41.14
CA LYS A 712 8.18 21.16 41.22
C LYS A 712 9.05 20.20 42.04
N ASN A 713 8.54 19.68 43.15
CA ASN A 713 9.26 18.70 43.97
C ASN A 713 9.43 17.34 43.25
N GLU A 714 8.40 16.90 42.51
CA GLU A 714 8.41 15.67 41.70
C GLU A 714 9.44 15.74 40.56
N ILE A 715 9.50 16.87 39.85
CA ILE A 715 10.50 17.15 38.81
C ILE A 715 11.91 17.14 39.41
N VAL A 716 12.13 17.85 40.52
CA VAL A 716 13.44 17.87 41.20
C VAL A 716 13.86 16.48 41.71
N ALA A 717 12.92 15.65 42.17
CA ALA A 717 13.20 14.26 42.55
C ALA A 717 13.67 13.42 41.34
N ARG A 718 12.97 13.51 40.20
CA ARG A 718 13.35 12.84 38.95
C ARG A 718 14.70 13.30 38.41
N VAL A 719 14.95 14.61 38.38
CA VAL A 719 16.26 15.16 38.01
C VAL A 719 17.38 14.59 38.89
N ASN A 720 17.18 14.54 40.22
CA ASN A 720 18.17 13.96 41.12
C ASN A 720 18.41 12.45 40.88
N ALA A 721 17.39 11.69 40.49
CA ALA A 721 17.51 10.26 40.17
C ALA A 721 18.17 9.98 38.81
N LEU A 722 18.10 10.92 37.86
CA LEU A 722 18.46 10.71 36.45
C LEU A 722 19.76 11.45 36.00
N LYS A 723 20.07 12.62 36.55
CA LYS A 723 21.18 13.52 36.13
C LYS A 723 22.57 12.88 36.01
N ASN A 724 22.84 11.80 36.74
CA ASN A 724 24.14 11.12 36.78
C ASN A 724 24.34 10.09 35.64
N ARG A 725 23.46 10.04 34.64
CA ARG A 725 23.60 9.18 33.45
C ARG A 725 24.15 9.96 32.26
N GLN A 726 25.03 9.33 31.48
CA GLN A 726 25.52 9.92 30.22
C GLN A 726 24.43 10.09 29.17
N GLY A 727 23.24 9.50 29.33
CA GLY A 727 22.13 9.65 28.39
C GLY A 727 21.48 11.04 28.38
N VAL A 728 21.53 11.80 29.48
CA VAL A 728 20.84 13.11 29.57
C VAL A 728 21.49 14.15 28.65
N LEU A 729 20.67 14.95 27.96
CA LEU A 729 21.09 16.17 27.24
C LEU A 729 20.69 17.44 28.01
N MET A 730 19.40 17.56 28.31
CA MET A 730 18.76 18.73 28.92
C MET A 730 17.36 18.35 29.43
N TRP A 731 16.78 19.23 30.25
CA TRP A 731 15.44 19.08 30.83
C TRP A 731 14.45 20.00 30.11
N ASP A 732 13.32 19.46 29.66
CA ASP A 732 12.26 20.20 28.94
C ASP A 732 11.00 20.26 29.83
N VAL A 733 10.65 21.46 30.30
CA VAL A 733 9.64 21.67 31.34
C VAL A 733 8.31 22.07 30.71
N GLY A 734 7.39 21.12 30.61
CA GLY A 734 6.08 21.30 29.98
C GLY A 734 6.09 21.20 28.45
N ASN A 735 4.88 21.06 27.88
CA ASN A 735 4.63 20.98 26.45
C ASN A 735 3.28 21.65 26.12
N GLU A 736 3.31 22.72 25.33
CA GLU A 736 2.11 23.36 24.71
C GLU A 736 1.08 23.91 25.71
N VAL A 737 1.54 24.26 26.92
CA VAL A 737 0.69 24.76 28.01
C VAL A 737 0.23 26.20 27.77
N ILE A 738 1.02 27.04 27.09
CA ILE A 738 0.61 28.39 26.68
C ILE A 738 -0.35 28.33 25.49
N LEU A 739 -0.13 27.40 24.54
CA LEU A 739 -1.05 27.15 23.43
C LEU A 739 -2.43 26.77 23.95
N THR A 740 -2.60 25.67 24.70
CA THR A 740 -3.95 25.10 24.93
C THR A 740 -4.75 25.78 26.05
N MET A 741 -4.18 26.79 26.73
CA MET A 741 -4.84 27.48 27.84
C MET A 741 -6.20 28.11 27.53
N GLN A 742 -6.50 28.54 26.29
CA GLN A 742 -7.84 29.03 25.94
C GLN A 742 -8.88 27.91 25.74
N ASP A 743 -8.44 26.68 25.48
CA ASP A 743 -9.32 25.55 25.12
C ASP A 743 -10.08 25.03 26.36
N HIS A 744 -9.63 25.41 27.55
CA HIS A 744 -10.25 25.10 28.84
C HIS A 744 -11.46 25.99 29.22
N GLY A 745 -12.06 26.70 28.26
CA GLY A 745 -13.31 27.45 28.45
C GLY A 745 -13.19 28.68 29.37
N LEU A 746 -11.99 29.22 29.50
CA LEU A 746 -11.67 30.34 30.40
C LEU A 746 -11.94 31.71 29.74
N ALA A 747 -12.24 32.72 30.54
CA ALA A 747 -12.29 34.11 30.07
C ALA A 747 -10.90 34.60 29.64
N ALA A 748 -10.80 35.45 28.63
CA ALA A 748 -9.54 35.81 27.97
C ALA A 748 -8.52 36.50 28.90
N ASP A 749 -8.99 37.24 29.90
CA ASP A 749 -8.18 37.82 30.98
C ASP A 749 -7.63 36.77 31.94
N VAL A 750 -8.40 35.72 32.23
CA VAL A 750 -7.98 34.56 33.03
C VAL A 750 -6.96 33.70 32.26
N VAL A 751 -7.16 33.51 30.95
CA VAL A 751 -6.17 32.86 30.06
C VAL A 751 -4.83 33.58 30.12
N GLU A 752 -4.84 34.91 29.91
CA GLU A 752 -3.62 35.72 29.92
C GLU A 752 -2.93 35.71 31.29
N ALA A 753 -3.69 35.84 32.38
CA ALA A 753 -3.17 35.73 33.74
C ALA A 753 -2.52 34.37 34.01
N ARG A 754 -3.11 33.26 33.51
CA ARG A 754 -2.54 31.92 33.64
C ARG A 754 -1.28 31.73 32.78
N ARG A 755 -1.19 32.26 31.55
CA ARG A 755 0.04 32.22 30.73
C ARG A 755 1.21 32.91 31.42
N VAL A 756 0.96 34.11 31.94
CA VAL A 756 1.92 34.89 32.73
C VAL A 756 2.35 34.14 33.99
N ALA A 757 1.43 33.47 34.69
CA ALA A 757 1.74 32.73 35.90
C ALA A 757 2.47 31.40 35.63
N TYR A 758 2.15 30.72 34.53
CA TYR A 758 2.85 29.53 34.05
C TYR A 758 4.30 29.85 33.69
N ALA A 759 4.56 30.91 32.91
CA ALA A 759 5.94 31.29 32.55
C ALA A 759 6.81 31.62 33.78
N LYS A 760 6.21 32.20 34.84
CA LYS A 760 6.88 32.41 36.14
C LYS A 760 7.17 31.09 36.86
N PHE A 761 6.22 30.16 36.86
CA PHE A 761 6.40 28.83 37.45
C PHE A 761 7.47 28.01 36.69
N VAL A 762 7.53 28.10 35.37
CA VAL A 762 8.63 27.54 34.55
C VAL A 762 9.98 28.07 35.00
N ASN A 763 10.10 29.35 35.39
CA ASN A 763 11.33 29.88 35.98
C ASN A 763 11.64 29.26 37.35
N GLU A 764 10.65 29.19 38.25
CA GLU A 764 10.83 28.56 39.57
C GLU A 764 11.29 27.09 39.46
N VAL A 765 10.83 26.37 38.45
CA VAL A 765 11.26 25.00 38.16
C VAL A 765 12.67 25.00 37.57
N ALA A 766 13.00 25.88 36.63
CA ALA A 766 14.35 25.98 36.06
C ALA A 766 15.41 26.30 37.12
N ASP A 767 15.17 27.28 38.00
CA ASP A 767 16.05 27.62 39.13
C ASP A 767 16.27 26.39 40.04
N ALA A 768 15.21 25.63 40.32
CA ALA A 768 15.27 24.44 41.16
C ALA A 768 15.97 23.25 40.48
N ILE A 769 15.84 23.11 39.15
CA ILE A 769 16.59 22.12 38.36
C ILE A 769 18.07 22.48 38.34
N HIS A 770 18.46 23.73 38.04
CA HIS A 770 19.86 24.16 38.06
C HIS A 770 20.53 23.95 39.43
N ALA A 771 19.80 24.19 40.52
CA ALA A 771 20.27 23.94 41.88
C ALA A 771 20.45 22.44 42.19
N ALA A 772 19.66 21.55 41.56
CA ALA A 772 19.78 20.11 41.69
C ALA A 772 20.84 19.51 40.74
N ASP A 773 20.93 20.03 39.52
CA ASP A 773 21.75 19.54 38.42
C ASP A 773 22.40 20.71 37.66
N PRO A 774 23.61 21.15 38.08
CA PRO A 774 24.36 22.18 37.38
C PRO A 774 25.03 21.65 36.09
N ASN A 775 24.73 20.42 35.65
CA ASN A 775 25.39 19.80 34.50
C ASN A 775 24.59 19.81 33.20
N HIS A 776 23.28 20.07 33.20
CA HIS A 776 22.44 20.05 32.00
C HIS A 776 21.56 21.31 31.88
N PRO A 777 21.35 21.84 30.66
CA PRO A 777 20.45 22.96 30.42
C PRO A 777 18.98 22.68 30.76
N VAL A 778 18.19 23.74 30.90
CA VAL A 778 16.73 23.71 31.04
C VAL A 778 16.07 24.54 29.95
N THR A 779 15.00 24.00 29.36
CA THR A 779 14.11 24.68 28.42
C THR A 779 12.63 24.39 28.72
N SER A 780 11.72 24.91 27.91
CA SER A 780 10.28 24.69 28.01
C SER A 780 9.64 24.80 26.63
N THR A 781 8.98 23.74 26.19
CA THR A 781 8.39 23.63 24.84
C THR A 781 6.96 24.16 24.78
N ASP A 782 6.65 24.89 23.71
CA ASP A 782 5.30 25.28 23.35
C ASP A 782 5.12 25.35 21.82
N ALA A 783 3.88 25.47 21.35
CA ALA A 783 3.60 25.48 19.92
C ALA A 783 3.72 26.90 19.34
N TYR A 784 4.41 27.00 18.20
CA TYR A 784 4.78 28.26 17.56
C TYR A 784 5.58 29.20 18.49
N THR A 785 6.05 30.33 17.97
CA THR A 785 6.97 31.23 18.67
C THR A 785 6.30 32.15 19.70
N HIS A 786 4.98 32.03 19.91
CA HIS A 786 4.22 32.94 20.76
C HIS A 786 4.63 32.86 22.24
N ALA A 787 4.85 31.65 22.77
CA ALA A 787 5.27 31.42 24.15
C ALA A 787 6.58 32.14 24.54
N TRP A 788 7.47 32.35 23.58
CA TRP A 788 8.74 33.05 23.80
C TRP A 788 8.55 34.48 24.32
N THR A 789 7.43 35.15 23.97
CA THR A 789 7.11 36.49 24.47
C THR A 789 6.97 36.51 26.00
N TYR A 790 6.30 35.52 26.56
CA TYR A 790 6.18 35.32 28.01
C TYR A 790 7.51 34.89 28.62
N TYR A 791 8.22 33.92 28.01
CA TYR A 791 9.50 33.42 28.52
C TYR A 791 10.59 34.50 28.56
N LYS A 792 10.60 35.44 27.60
CA LYS A 792 11.50 36.60 27.58
C LYS A 792 11.26 37.54 28.77
N ALA A 793 10.01 37.70 29.20
CA ALA A 793 9.62 38.60 30.29
C ALA A 793 9.65 37.93 31.68
N HIS A 794 9.45 36.61 31.74
CA HIS A 794 9.12 35.90 32.98
C HIS A 794 9.90 34.60 33.23
N SER A 795 10.70 34.14 32.26
CA SER A 795 11.54 32.93 32.38
C SER A 795 13.03 33.20 32.08
N PRO A 796 13.68 34.19 32.75
CA PRO A 796 15.10 34.49 32.56
C PRO A 796 16.04 33.31 32.83
N SER A 797 15.66 32.31 33.64
CA SER A 797 16.52 31.17 34.01
C SER A 797 16.52 30.01 33.01
N LEU A 798 15.72 30.02 31.94
CA LEU A 798 15.86 29.02 30.85
C LEU A 798 17.18 29.24 30.08
N ASP A 799 17.95 28.20 29.78
CA ASP A 799 19.21 28.35 29.04
C ASP A 799 19.00 28.68 27.56
N LEU A 800 17.90 28.15 26.99
CA LEU A 800 17.54 28.25 25.57
C LEU A 800 16.01 28.19 25.41
N LEU A 801 15.51 28.70 24.28
CA LEU A 801 14.09 28.63 23.92
C LEU A 801 13.81 27.33 23.13
N ALA A 802 12.63 26.73 23.33
CA ALA A 802 12.16 25.58 22.54
C ALA A 802 10.83 25.90 21.85
N VAL A 803 10.50 25.18 20.79
CA VAL A 803 9.27 25.39 19.99
C VAL A 803 8.89 24.14 19.20
N ASN A 804 7.60 23.82 19.17
CA ASN A 804 6.99 22.89 18.21
C ASN A 804 6.54 23.70 16.97
N SER A 805 6.97 23.33 15.77
CA SER A 805 6.62 24.04 14.54
C SER A 805 6.70 23.13 13.31
N TYR A 806 5.55 22.89 12.69
CA TYR A 806 5.37 21.98 11.55
C TYR A 806 5.44 22.77 10.22
N GLY A 807 4.34 22.95 9.49
CA GLY A 807 4.31 23.76 8.25
C GLY A 807 4.73 25.23 8.46
N ALA A 808 4.55 25.76 9.67
CA ALA A 808 5.01 27.10 10.07
C ALA A 808 6.55 27.24 10.27
N ILE A 809 7.36 26.19 10.14
CA ILE A 809 8.80 26.17 10.52
C ILE A 809 9.64 27.34 9.94
N GLY A 810 9.27 27.85 8.76
CA GLY A 810 9.92 28.99 8.11
C GLY A 810 9.80 30.34 8.86
N THR A 811 8.82 30.52 9.76
CA THR A 811 8.67 31.78 10.52
C THR A 811 9.64 31.86 11.69
N VAL A 812 10.02 30.73 12.29
CA VAL A 812 10.72 30.65 13.58
C VAL A 812 11.98 31.53 13.63
N ARG A 813 12.76 31.56 12.54
CA ARG A 813 13.93 32.45 12.39
C ARG A 813 13.56 33.93 12.36
N THR A 814 12.52 34.29 11.63
CA THR A 814 12.02 35.67 11.48
C THR A 814 11.43 36.18 12.79
N ASP A 815 10.71 35.32 13.50
CA ASP A 815 10.15 35.61 14.82
C ASP A 815 11.26 35.80 15.86
N TRP A 816 12.32 34.98 15.79
CA TRP A 816 13.49 35.14 16.66
C TRP A 816 14.18 36.51 16.47
N VAL A 817 14.39 36.91 15.22
CA VAL A 817 15.02 38.20 14.88
C VAL A 817 14.12 39.38 15.26
N SER A 818 12.85 39.35 14.85
CA SER A 818 11.90 40.46 15.05
C SER A 818 11.46 40.64 16.50
N GLY A 819 11.29 39.55 17.25
CA GLY A 819 11.06 39.58 18.70
C GLY A 819 12.32 39.98 19.50
N GLY A 820 13.49 40.09 18.86
CA GLY A 820 14.74 40.56 19.47
C GLY A 820 15.16 39.72 20.68
N TYR A 821 15.15 38.40 20.54
CA TYR A 821 15.51 37.48 21.61
C TYR A 821 17.04 37.36 21.75
N THR A 822 17.51 37.10 22.98
CA THR A 822 18.93 37.10 23.34
C THR A 822 19.44 35.73 23.80
N LYS A 823 18.65 34.68 23.58
CA LYS A 823 18.98 33.27 23.84
C LYS A 823 18.90 32.49 22.52
N PRO A 824 19.72 31.44 22.32
CA PRO A 824 19.54 30.53 21.21
C PRO A 824 18.26 29.70 21.37
N TYR A 825 17.89 28.95 20.33
CA TYR A 825 16.75 28.06 20.38
C TYR A 825 17.02 26.66 19.80
N ILE A 826 16.14 25.72 20.15
CA ILE A 826 15.97 24.43 19.49
C ILE A 826 14.54 24.34 18.96
N VAL A 827 14.30 23.44 18.01
CA VAL A 827 12.94 23.05 17.61
C VAL A 827 12.69 21.65 18.13
N THR A 828 11.66 21.48 18.95
CA THR A 828 11.41 20.26 19.72
C THR A 828 10.43 19.30 19.05
N GLU A 829 9.64 19.78 18.10
CA GLU A 829 8.88 19.00 17.11
C GLU A 829 8.85 19.76 15.78
N ALA A 830 9.14 19.08 14.67
CA ALA A 830 9.11 19.64 13.32
C ALA A 830 8.86 18.53 12.27
N GLY A 831 8.46 18.87 11.04
CA GLY A 831 8.23 17.87 9.99
C GLY A 831 7.20 18.32 8.94
N PRO A 832 6.44 17.37 8.35
CA PRO A 832 5.33 17.67 7.43
C PRO A 832 4.21 18.51 8.06
N ASP A 833 3.53 19.29 7.22
CA ASP A 833 2.36 20.11 7.60
C ASP A 833 1.32 19.27 8.36
N GLY A 834 0.85 19.77 9.50
CA GLY A 834 -0.15 19.12 10.34
C GLY A 834 -1.56 19.15 9.75
N GLU A 835 -2.48 18.35 10.30
CA GLU A 835 -3.89 18.29 9.87
C GLU A 835 -4.59 19.66 9.95
N TRP A 836 -4.15 20.51 10.86
CA TRP A 836 -4.67 21.87 11.08
C TRP A 836 -4.05 22.94 10.17
N GLU A 837 -3.02 22.62 9.38
CA GLU A 837 -2.32 23.55 8.48
C GLU A 837 -2.71 23.39 7.00
N VAL A 838 -3.29 22.23 6.63
CA VAL A 838 -3.62 21.89 5.23
C VAL A 838 -5.06 22.22 4.83
N PRO A 839 -5.33 22.54 3.54
CA PRO A 839 -6.69 22.80 3.07
C PRO A 839 -7.55 21.52 3.02
N ASN A 840 -8.86 21.67 3.12
CA ASN A 840 -9.81 20.56 2.91
C ASN A 840 -9.91 20.14 1.43
N ASP A 841 -10.12 18.85 1.21
CA ASP A 841 -10.28 18.25 -0.11
C ASP A 841 -11.74 18.29 -0.63
N VAL A 842 -11.99 17.61 -1.76
CA VAL A 842 -13.29 17.53 -2.45
C VAL A 842 -14.42 16.95 -1.59
N ASN A 843 -14.10 16.17 -0.55
CA ASN A 843 -15.07 15.63 0.40
C ASN A 843 -15.22 16.49 1.65
N GLY A 844 -14.42 17.54 1.82
CA GLY A 844 -14.47 18.48 2.95
C GLY A 844 -13.61 18.07 4.15
N VAL A 845 -12.60 17.24 3.95
CA VAL A 845 -11.67 16.78 5.01
C VAL A 845 -10.21 17.16 4.70
N PRO A 846 -9.33 17.32 5.70
CA PRO A 846 -7.96 17.78 5.50
C PRO A 846 -7.15 16.97 4.47
N THR A 847 -6.58 17.68 3.49
CA THR A 847 -5.75 17.14 2.41
C THR A 847 -4.38 16.77 2.96
N GLU A 848 -4.25 15.53 3.42
CA GLU A 848 -2.99 14.98 3.90
C GLU A 848 -1.93 14.97 2.78
N PRO A 849 -0.70 15.44 3.03
CA PRO A 849 0.36 15.43 2.02
C PRO A 849 0.72 14.01 1.57
N THR A 850 1.10 13.84 0.30
CA THR A 850 1.58 12.57 -0.24
C THR A 850 2.86 12.13 0.45
N ASP A 851 3.20 10.83 0.42
CA ASP A 851 4.44 10.34 1.05
C ASP A 851 5.71 11.00 0.44
N LEU A 852 5.61 11.37 -0.85
CA LEU A 852 6.60 12.12 -1.59
C LEU A 852 6.70 13.60 -1.15
N GLN A 853 5.58 14.23 -0.78
CA GLN A 853 5.55 15.57 -0.20
C GLN A 853 6.11 15.54 1.23
N LYS A 854 5.70 14.58 2.06
CA LYS A 854 6.23 14.38 3.43
C LYS A 854 7.75 14.24 3.42
N ARG A 855 8.30 13.43 2.49
CA ARG A 855 9.76 13.31 2.24
C ARG A 855 10.45 14.66 2.00
N ALA A 856 9.85 15.50 1.15
CA ALA A 856 10.38 16.83 0.84
C ALA A 856 10.23 17.79 2.03
N GLN A 857 9.13 17.74 2.76
CA GLN A 857 8.86 18.57 3.93
C GLN A 857 9.83 18.28 5.08
N TYR A 858 10.14 17.01 5.41
CA TYR A 858 11.23 16.70 6.37
C TYR A 858 12.58 17.30 5.95
N THR A 859 12.88 17.26 4.65
CA THR A 859 14.13 17.85 4.12
C THR A 859 14.11 19.38 4.22
N ALA A 860 12.96 20.02 4.02
CA ALA A 860 12.79 21.47 4.15
C ALA A 860 12.81 21.93 5.62
N SER A 861 12.17 21.18 6.51
CA SER A 861 12.12 21.35 7.97
C SER A 861 13.53 21.41 8.55
N TRP A 862 14.32 20.34 8.39
CA TRP A 862 15.71 20.30 8.85
C TRP A 862 16.52 21.48 8.30
N ASN A 863 16.39 21.77 7.00
CA ASN A 863 17.13 22.86 6.36
C ASN A 863 16.71 24.25 6.88
N ALA A 864 15.46 24.49 7.24
CA ALA A 864 15.03 25.77 7.82
C ALA A 864 15.73 26.05 9.17
N ILE A 865 16.04 24.99 9.91
CA ILE A 865 16.62 25.04 11.25
C ILE A 865 18.17 25.06 11.17
N HIS A 866 18.76 24.10 10.47
CA HIS A 866 20.21 23.95 10.27
C HIS A 866 20.86 25.22 9.67
N ASN A 867 20.18 25.91 8.74
CA ASN A 867 20.69 27.13 8.12
C ASN A 867 20.59 28.40 9.00
N HIS A 868 20.17 28.29 10.27
CA HIS A 868 20.24 29.39 11.26
C HIS A 868 21.43 29.23 12.22
N THR A 869 22.60 28.98 11.64
CA THR A 869 23.87 28.74 12.34
C THR A 869 24.20 29.84 13.36
N GLY A 870 24.62 29.44 14.57
CA GLY A 870 24.94 30.37 15.66
C GLY A 870 23.73 30.86 16.46
N VAL A 871 22.52 30.38 16.16
CA VAL A 871 21.28 30.72 16.89
C VAL A 871 20.41 29.49 17.12
N ALA A 872 20.11 28.72 16.07
CA ALA A 872 19.51 27.40 16.21
C ALA A 872 20.59 26.38 16.62
N LEU A 873 20.29 25.53 17.60
CA LEU A 873 21.20 24.49 18.10
C LEU A 873 20.86 23.09 17.57
N GLY A 874 19.91 23.01 16.63
CA GLY A 874 19.40 21.78 16.02
C GLY A 874 17.92 21.51 16.35
N ALA A 875 17.46 20.29 16.05
CA ALA A 875 16.05 19.92 16.12
C ALA A 875 15.81 18.45 16.52
N THR A 876 14.66 18.19 17.13
CA THR A 876 14.02 16.87 17.11
C THR A 876 12.82 16.91 16.16
N GLU A 877 12.98 16.29 14.99
CA GLU A 877 11.88 16.10 14.04
C GLU A 877 10.85 15.12 14.63
N PHE A 878 9.61 15.17 14.15
CA PHE A 878 8.49 14.37 14.61
C PHE A 878 8.05 13.46 13.45
N HIS A 879 8.01 12.12 13.56
CA HIS A 879 8.23 11.26 14.74
C HIS A 879 8.95 9.94 14.42
N TYR A 880 9.69 9.38 15.38
CA TYR A 880 10.07 7.96 15.39
C TYR A 880 9.14 7.21 16.36
N GLY A 881 7.99 6.78 15.84
CA GLY A 881 6.94 6.10 16.60
C GLY A 881 6.66 4.68 16.11
N LEU A 882 5.63 4.04 16.65
CA LEU A 882 5.18 2.70 16.22
C LEU A 882 3.71 2.68 15.79
N GLU A 883 3.00 3.78 15.99
CA GLU A 883 1.57 3.96 15.77
C GLU A 883 1.26 3.68 14.29
N ASN A 884 0.36 2.74 14.04
CA ASN A 884 -0.23 2.49 12.73
C ASN A 884 -1.70 2.91 12.76
N ASP A 885 -1.89 4.20 12.98
CA ASP A 885 -3.17 4.91 13.04
C ASP A 885 -3.10 6.17 12.15
N PHE A 886 -4.18 6.95 12.09
CA PHE A 886 -4.24 8.19 11.31
C PHE A 886 -3.10 9.17 11.66
N GLY A 887 -2.75 9.31 12.94
CA GLY A 887 -1.67 10.19 13.38
C GLY A 887 -0.31 9.66 12.93
N GLY A 888 -0.06 8.37 13.13
CA GLY A 888 1.20 7.72 12.75
C GLY A 888 1.46 7.71 11.25
N VAL A 889 0.44 7.51 10.41
CA VAL A 889 0.58 7.59 8.95
C VAL A 889 0.63 9.04 8.44
N TRP A 890 0.04 10.00 9.16
CA TRP A 890 0.26 11.41 8.84
C TRP A 890 1.72 11.81 9.13
N LEU A 891 2.21 11.54 10.34
CA LEU A 891 3.37 12.24 10.91
C LEU A 891 4.58 11.37 11.28
N ASN A 892 4.53 10.03 11.24
CA ASN A 892 5.71 9.24 11.61
C ASN A 892 6.63 8.91 10.43
N THR A 893 7.94 8.93 10.70
CA THR A 893 9.01 8.35 9.87
C THR A 893 9.07 6.81 9.96
N LEU A 894 8.53 6.23 11.03
CA LEU A 894 8.39 4.80 11.30
C LEU A 894 6.94 4.50 11.74
N THR A 895 6.25 3.55 11.12
CA THR A 895 4.87 3.17 11.49
C THR A 895 4.71 1.66 11.44
N GLY A 896 4.08 1.05 12.46
CA GLY A 896 3.99 -0.42 12.58
C GLY A 896 5.34 -1.16 12.68
N GLY A 897 6.46 -0.43 12.83
CA GLY A 897 7.82 -0.95 12.73
C GLY A 897 8.44 -0.91 11.32
N TRP A 898 7.75 -0.34 10.33
CA TRP A 898 8.22 -0.17 8.95
C TRP A 898 8.69 1.26 8.69
N ARG A 899 9.83 1.41 8.00
CA ARG A 899 10.43 2.73 7.71
C ARG A 899 9.76 3.38 6.49
N ARG A 900 9.59 4.70 6.52
CA ARG A 900 8.97 5.47 5.42
C ARG A 900 9.94 6.45 4.79
N LEU A 901 9.57 7.02 3.65
CA LEU A 901 10.42 7.97 2.90
C LEU A 901 11.01 9.10 3.76
N GLY A 902 10.29 9.57 4.79
CA GLY A 902 10.80 10.54 5.78
C GLY A 902 12.02 10.06 6.58
N PHE A 903 12.08 8.78 6.98
CA PHE A 903 13.26 8.19 7.63
C PHE A 903 14.49 8.30 6.74
N HIS A 904 14.34 7.99 5.44
CA HIS A 904 15.46 7.94 4.50
C HIS A 904 15.93 9.36 4.13
N ALA A 905 15.00 10.33 4.05
CA ALA A 905 15.34 11.76 3.90
C ALA A 905 16.14 12.30 5.09
N LEU A 906 15.64 12.12 6.33
CA LEU A 906 16.36 12.58 7.52
C LEU A 906 17.69 11.85 7.71
N ARG A 907 17.78 10.54 7.38
CA ARG A 907 19.06 9.84 7.35
C ARG A 907 20.06 10.49 6.40
N GLN A 908 19.64 10.83 5.19
CA GLN A 908 20.49 11.51 4.21
C GLN A 908 20.89 12.91 4.69
N ALA A 909 19.98 13.66 5.33
CA ALA A 909 20.27 14.98 5.90
C ALA A 909 21.27 14.91 7.09
N TYR A 910 21.12 13.93 7.98
CA TYR A 910 21.94 13.81 9.18
C TYR A 910 23.33 13.24 8.91
N THR A 911 23.43 12.25 8.01
CA THR A 911 24.68 11.52 7.70
C THR A 911 25.39 12.00 6.43
N GLY A 912 24.71 12.72 5.55
CA GLY A 912 25.19 13.03 4.19
C GLY A 912 25.17 11.83 3.23
N GLN A 913 24.63 10.67 3.63
CA GLN A 913 24.65 9.44 2.85
C GLN A 913 23.22 8.95 2.53
N PRO A 914 22.89 8.63 1.26
CA PRO A 914 21.62 7.99 0.93
C PRO A 914 21.56 6.58 1.54
N SER A 915 20.35 6.02 1.67
CA SER A 915 20.17 4.62 2.05
C SER A 915 20.43 3.69 0.86
N ALA A 916 21.00 2.51 1.11
CA ALA A 916 21.23 1.51 0.06
C ALA A 916 19.90 0.92 -0.49
N ASN A 917 18.85 0.98 0.32
CA ASN A 917 17.49 0.58 -0.04
C ASN A 917 16.48 1.61 0.52
N THR A 918 15.40 1.87 -0.20
CA THR A 918 14.40 2.91 0.10
C THR A 918 12.99 2.44 -0.30
N PRO A 919 11.93 2.80 0.46
CA PRO A 919 10.58 2.30 0.22
C PRO A 919 10.00 2.66 -1.17
N PRO A 920 8.98 1.89 -1.63
CA PRO A 920 8.32 2.13 -2.90
C PRO A 920 7.69 3.53 -2.98
N GLU A 921 7.94 4.24 -4.08
CA GLU A 921 7.38 5.57 -4.34
C GLU A 921 6.02 5.45 -5.02
N ILE A 922 4.94 5.84 -4.32
CA ILE A 922 3.60 5.96 -4.91
C ILE A 922 3.49 7.35 -5.55
N SER A 923 3.44 7.39 -6.88
CA SER A 923 3.41 8.63 -7.69
C SER A 923 2.00 9.20 -7.87
N SER A 924 0.96 8.36 -7.76
CA SER A 924 -0.45 8.78 -7.81
C SER A 924 -1.36 7.75 -7.17
N MET A 925 -2.49 8.22 -6.64
CA MET A 925 -3.59 7.41 -6.12
C MET A 925 -4.94 8.00 -6.53
N THR A 926 -5.85 7.12 -6.97
CA THR A 926 -7.25 7.46 -7.27
C THR A 926 -8.22 6.53 -6.53
N VAL A 927 -9.43 7.03 -6.33
CA VAL A 927 -10.58 6.28 -5.81
C VAL A 927 -11.77 6.61 -6.71
N THR A 928 -12.46 5.60 -7.23
CA THR A 928 -13.51 5.79 -8.25
C THR A 928 -14.74 4.93 -7.97
N PRO A 929 -15.93 5.55 -7.78
CA PRO A 929 -16.16 6.99 -7.60
C PRO A 929 -15.52 7.52 -6.30
N GLN A 930 -15.27 8.83 -6.18
CA GLN A 930 -14.68 9.42 -4.95
C GLN A 930 -15.72 10.08 -4.04
N THR A 931 -16.66 10.86 -4.60
CA THR A 931 -17.58 11.73 -3.84
C THR A 931 -18.95 11.11 -3.55
N ALA A 932 -19.23 9.94 -4.13
CA ALA A 932 -20.47 9.20 -3.96
C ALA A 932 -20.22 7.69 -4.17
N VAL A 933 -19.66 7.04 -3.15
CA VAL A 933 -19.50 5.58 -3.09
C VAL A 933 -20.72 4.97 -2.40
N PRO A 934 -21.57 4.18 -3.07
CA PRO A 934 -22.73 3.58 -2.42
C PRO A 934 -22.30 2.57 -1.34
N ALA A 935 -22.92 2.63 -0.15
CA ALA A 935 -22.62 1.74 0.96
C ALA A 935 -22.74 0.26 0.58
N GLY A 936 -21.82 -0.58 1.04
CA GLY A 936 -21.76 -2.01 0.76
C GLY A 936 -21.42 -2.41 -0.70
N GLN A 937 -21.32 -1.47 -1.64
CA GLN A 937 -21.00 -1.76 -3.04
C GLN A 937 -19.49 -1.81 -3.30
N GLN A 938 -19.08 -2.44 -4.41
CA GLN A 938 -17.68 -2.41 -4.84
C GLN A 938 -17.32 -1.10 -5.56
N PHE A 939 -16.12 -0.60 -5.28
CA PHE A 939 -15.52 0.55 -5.95
C PHE A 939 -14.03 0.28 -6.25
N THR A 940 -13.42 1.08 -7.12
CA THR A 940 -12.00 0.91 -7.50
C THR A 940 -11.10 1.83 -6.68
N VAL A 941 -10.00 1.27 -6.17
CA VAL A 941 -8.83 2.00 -5.67
C VAL A 941 -7.65 1.67 -6.57
N GLU A 942 -6.90 2.66 -7.03
CA GLU A 942 -5.82 2.45 -7.99
C GLU A 942 -4.60 3.34 -7.68
N VAL A 943 -3.40 2.76 -7.70
CA VAL A 943 -2.12 3.46 -7.45
C VAL A 943 -1.10 3.17 -8.54
N ALA A 944 -0.29 4.16 -8.87
CA ALA A 944 0.95 3.97 -9.63
C ALA A 944 2.14 4.01 -8.67
N ALA A 945 2.75 2.85 -8.40
CA ALA A 945 3.88 2.71 -7.49
C ALA A 945 5.12 2.11 -8.18
N THR A 946 6.30 2.62 -7.84
CA THR A 946 7.59 2.14 -8.35
C THR A 946 8.59 1.99 -7.23
N ASP A 947 9.27 0.85 -7.17
CA ASP A 947 10.32 0.61 -6.19
C ASP A 947 11.69 1.10 -6.71
N PRO A 948 12.39 2.01 -6.01
CA PRO A 948 13.70 2.54 -6.46
C PRO A 948 14.79 1.46 -6.60
N ASN A 949 14.67 0.37 -5.85
CA ASN A 949 15.61 -0.76 -5.83
C ASN A 949 15.19 -1.92 -6.76
N SER A 950 14.00 -1.84 -7.38
CA SER A 950 13.35 -2.89 -8.18
C SER A 950 12.93 -4.14 -7.38
N ASP A 951 12.62 -3.98 -6.10
CA ASP A 951 12.15 -5.04 -5.22
C ASP A 951 10.72 -5.52 -5.55
N LEU A 952 10.21 -6.50 -4.79
CA LEU A 952 8.83 -6.98 -4.91
C LEU A 952 7.89 -6.07 -4.13
N ILE A 953 7.20 -5.15 -4.82
CA ILE A 953 6.09 -4.40 -4.22
C ILE A 953 4.94 -5.36 -3.88
N ARG A 954 4.54 -5.39 -2.60
CA ARG A 954 3.32 -6.08 -2.11
C ARG A 954 2.42 -5.06 -1.43
N TYR A 955 1.10 -5.23 -1.56
CA TYR A 955 0.13 -4.19 -1.18
C TYR A 955 -0.76 -4.56 0.01
N ASN A 956 -1.15 -3.56 0.80
CA ASN A 956 -2.25 -3.67 1.76
C ASN A 956 -3.13 -2.42 1.74
N LEU A 957 -4.41 -2.58 2.08
CA LEU A 957 -5.37 -1.48 2.16
C LEU A 957 -5.92 -1.36 3.59
N MET A 958 -6.06 -0.13 4.05
CA MET A 958 -6.66 0.24 5.33
C MET A 958 -7.69 1.35 5.14
N PHE A 959 -8.71 1.42 5.99
CA PHE A 959 -9.69 2.50 6.04
C PHE A 959 -9.63 3.27 7.36
N SER A 960 -9.96 4.56 7.35
CA SER A 960 -10.17 5.37 8.56
C SER A 960 -11.53 6.07 8.55
N ASN A 961 -12.24 5.99 9.68
CA ASN A 961 -13.51 6.65 9.98
C ASN A 961 -13.36 7.91 10.86
N LYS A 962 -12.14 8.43 11.05
CA LYS A 962 -11.85 9.61 11.88
C LYS A 962 -12.79 10.81 11.64
N HIS A 963 -13.11 11.10 10.38
CA HIS A 963 -13.97 12.22 9.99
C HIS A 963 -15.48 11.92 10.14
N ILE A 964 -15.84 10.81 10.80
CA ILE A 964 -17.21 10.37 11.09
C ILE A 964 -17.44 10.26 12.60
N ASN A 965 -16.48 9.69 13.34
CA ASN A 965 -16.62 9.38 14.78
C ASN A 965 -15.41 9.77 15.65
N GLY A 966 -14.36 10.38 15.08
CA GLY A 966 -13.13 10.77 15.79
C GLY A 966 -12.14 9.63 16.07
N ASN A 967 -12.46 8.38 15.73
CA ASN A 967 -11.55 7.25 15.87
C ASN A 967 -10.30 7.45 15.00
N ARG A 968 -9.11 7.31 15.59
CA ARG A 968 -7.84 7.42 14.86
C ARG A 968 -7.34 6.09 14.30
N GLY A 969 -7.80 4.96 14.85
CA GLY A 969 -7.42 3.63 14.38
C GLY A 969 -7.85 3.33 12.95
N PHE A 970 -7.31 2.25 12.39
CA PHE A 970 -7.60 1.80 11.04
C PHE A 970 -8.36 0.47 11.00
N ASP A 971 -9.31 0.38 10.08
CA ASP A 971 -10.07 -0.83 9.77
C ASP A 971 -9.37 -1.63 8.65
N HIS A 972 -9.14 -2.92 8.88
CA HIS A 972 -8.42 -3.80 7.93
C HIS A 972 -9.28 -4.22 6.73
N VAL A 973 -9.05 -3.59 5.58
CA VAL A 973 -9.86 -3.78 4.37
C VAL A 973 -9.74 -5.21 3.81
N ARG A 974 -10.85 -5.76 3.29
CA ARG A 974 -10.84 -6.92 2.38
C ARG A 974 -10.96 -6.39 0.95
N PHE A 975 -9.99 -6.73 0.10
CA PHE A 975 -9.89 -6.26 -1.28
C PHE A 975 -9.49 -7.42 -2.21
N THR A 976 -9.68 -7.22 -3.51
CA THR A 976 -9.16 -8.10 -4.57
C THR A 976 -8.21 -7.29 -5.45
N GLN A 977 -6.95 -7.70 -5.56
CA GLN A 977 -6.00 -7.14 -6.52
C GLN A 977 -6.39 -7.62 -7.93
N THR A 978 -6.81 -6.70 -8.79
CA THR A 978 -7.34 -6.98 -10.15
C THR A 978 -6.31 -6.76 -11.25
N ALA A 979 -5.32 -5.90 -10.98
CA ALA A 979 -4.09 -5.71 -11.73
C ALA A 979 -3.03 -5.15 -10.75
N PRO A 980 -1.73 -5.07 -11.11
CA PRO A 980 -0.73 -4.42 -10.27
C PRO A 980 -1.16 -3.00 -9.88
N GLY A 981 -1.19 -2.71 -8.57
CA GLY A 981 -1.64 -1.42 -8.04
C GLY A 981 -3.16 -1.14 -8.12
N ARG A 982 -3.98 -2.06 -8.62
CA ARG A 982 -5.41 -1.82 -8.88
C ARG A 982 -6.33 -2.80 -8.14
N PHE A 983 -7.16 -2.27 -7.25
CA PHE A 983 -7.94 -3.05 -6.30
C PHE A 983 -9.45 -2.81 -6.47
N SER A 984 -10.24 -3.90 -6.47
CA SER A 984 -11.67 -3.81 -6.18
C SER A 984 -11.87 -3.93 -4.67
N VAL A 985 -12.67 -3.03 -4.10
CA VAL A 985 -12.83 -2.86 -2.66
C VAL A 985 -14.31 -2.67 -2.32
N THR A 986 -14.80 -3.33 -1.28
CA THR A 986 -16.17 -3.11 -0.78
C THR A 986 -16.23 -1.88 0.11
N ALA A 987 -17.20 -1.00 -0.15
CA ALA A 987 -17.47 0.18 0.67
C ALA A 987 -18.02 -0.19 2.05
N PRO A 988 -17.63 0.52 3.13
CA PRO A 988 -18.25 0.36 4.44
C PRO A 988 -19.77 0.61 4.41
N GLN A 989 -20.48 0.02 5.37
CA GLN A 989 -21.91 0.23 5.56
C GLN A 989 -22.23 1.60 6.20
N GLN A 990 -21.33 2.11 7.05
CA GLN A 990 -21.48 3.40 7.72
C GLN A 990 -21.20 4.57 6.74
N MET A 991 -22.21 5.42 6.54
CA MET A 991 -22.12 6.66 5.77
C MET A 991 -21.12 7.65 6.39
N GLY A 992 -20.55 8.52 5.55
CA GLY A 992 -19.66 9.60 5.98
C GLY A 992 -18.46 9.77 5.07
N VAL A 993 -17.49 10.58 5.48
CA VAL A 993 -16.21 10.70 4.78
C VAL A 993 -15.19 9.77 5.43
N TRP A 994 -14.75 8.80 4.65
CA TRP A 994 -13.69 7.87 4.98
C TRP A 994 -12.38 8.31 4.32
N LYS A 995 -11.25 7.80 4.80
CA LYS A 995 -10.00 7.77 4.03
C LYS A 995 -9.60 6.33 3.72
N ALA A 996 -9.20 6.09 2.48
CA ALA A 996 -8.49 4.89 2.07
C ALA A 996 -6.99 5.14 2.09
N TYR A 997 -6.23 4.20 2.65
CA TYR A 997 -4.77 4.19 2.69
C TYR A 997 -4.27 2.95 1.95
N VAL A 998 -3.31 3.12 1.02
CA VAL A 998 -2.63 2.04 0.31
C VAL A 998 -1.18 1.99 0.78
N TYR A 999 -0.80 0.84 1.32
CA TYR A 999 0.55 0.52 1.78
C TYR A 999 1.25 -0.29 0.69
N ALA A 1000 2.47 0.10 0.32
CA ALA A 1000 3.32 -0.59 -0.64
C ALA A 1000 4.64 -0.97 0.05
N TYR A 1001 4.85 -2.28 0.28
CA TYR A 1001 6.01 -2.83 0.98
C TYR A 1001 7.05 -3.36 0.00
N ASP A 1002 8.35 -3.20 0.30
CA ASP A 1002 9.49 -3.67 -0.49
C ASP A 1002 9.99 -5.09 -0.14
N GLY A 1003 9.72 -5.55 1.09
CA GLY A 1003 10.33 -6.77 1.64
C GLY A 1003 11.74 -6.58 2.23
N HIS A 1004 12.23 -5.34 2.32
CA HIS A 1004 13.42 -4.92 3.06
C HIS A 1004 13.10 -4.22 4.40
N GLY A 1005 11.82 -4.04 4.70
CA GLY A 1005 11.33 -3.48 5.97
C GLY A 1005 10.94 -2.00 5.88
N ASN A 1006 10.78 -1.48 4.67
CA ASN A 1006 10.28 -0.13 4.45
C ASN A 1006 8.90 -0.20 3.75
N VAL A 1007 8.14 0.88 3.84
CA VAL A 1007 6.81 1.02 3.25
C VAL A 1007 6.59 2.42 2.69
N GLY A 1008 6.01 2.52 1.50
CA GLY A 1008 5.41 3.75 0.99
C GLY A 1008 3.91 3.75 1.26
N ILE A 1009 3.34 4.86 1.75
CA ILE A 1009 1.91 4.93 2.10
C ILE A 1009 1.26 6.17 1.50
N GLU A 1010 0.26 5.96 0.65
CA GLU A 1010 -0.53 7.03 0.02
C GLU A 1010 -2.01 6.93 0.41
N GLN A 1011 -2.74 8.05 0.32
CA GLN A 1011 -4.14 8.12 0.76
C GLN A 1011 -5.08 8.90 -0.14
N LYS A 1012 -6.38 8.63 0.03
CA LYS A 1012 -7.46 9.41 -0.58
C LYS A 1012 -8.72 9.35 0.26
N SER A 1013 -9.38 10.50 0.46
CA SER A 1013 -10.74 10.49 1.02
C SER A 1013 -11.75 9.94 0.01
N PHE A 1014 -12.79 9.30 0.52
CA PHE A 1014 -13.99 8.96 -0.25
C PHE A 1014 -15.24 9.12 0.63
N ARG A 1015 -16.37 9.46 0.01
CA ARG A 1015 -17.63 9.68 0.71
C ARG A 1015 -18.58 8.51 0.48
N VAL A 1016 -18.89 7.78 1.54
CA VAL A 1016 -19.91 6.73 1.55
C VAL A 1016 -21.29 7.38 1.64
N VAL A 1017 -22.16 7.01 0.70
CA VAL A 1017 -23.53 7.52 0.54
C VAL A 1017 -24.53 6.35 0.55
N PRO A 1018 -25.85 6.60 0.74
CA PRO A 1018 -26.87 5.56 0.62
C PRO A 1018 -26.81 4.78 -0.71
N PRO A 1019 -27.16 3.48 -0.71
CA PRO A 1019 -27.37 2.72 -1.94
C PRO A 1019 -28.40 3.38 -2.86
N VAL A 1020 -28.12 3.39 -4.16
CA VAL A 1020 -29.07 3.88 -5.17
C VAL A 1020 -30.08 2.77 -5.48
N VAL A 1021 -31.29 2.90 -4.96
CA VAL A 1021 -32.40 1.97 -5.20
C VAL A 1021 -33.19 2.41 -6.45
N ALA A 1022 -33.58 1.45 -7.29
CA ALA A 1022 -34.38 1.72 -8.48
C ALA A 1022 -35.88 1.88 -8.15
N GLY A 1023 -36.59 2.68 -8.97
CA GLY A 1023 -38.01 2.99 -8.77
C GLY A 1023 -38.23 4.27 -7.95
N THR A 1024 -39.48 4.53 -7.56
CA THR A 1024 -39.84 5.71 -6.75
C THR A 1024 -40.02 5.32 -5.29
N ASN A 1025 -39.36 6.02 -4.35
CA ASN A 1025 -39.65 5.86 -2.92
C ASN A 1025 -41.05 6.44 -2.60
N VAL A 1026 -42.05 5.57 -2.55
CA VAL A 1026 -43.46 5.93 -2.29
C VAL A 1026 -43.77 6.14 -0.81
N ALA A 1027 -42.81 5.94 0.11
CA ALA A 1027 -42.97 6.24 1.53
C ALA A 1027 -42.73 7.73 1.88
N VAL A 1028 -42.04 8.49 1.03
CA VAL A 1028 -41.64 9.89 1.33
C VAL A 1028 -42.88 10.77 1.60
N GLY A 1029 -42.88 11.44 2.76
CA GLY A 1029 -43.94 12.35 3.18
C GLY A 1029 -45.28 11.69 3.53
N LYS A 1030 -45.32 10.37 3.68
CA LYS A 1030 -46.53 9.61 4.03
C LYS A 1030 -46.81 9.63 5.54
N THR A 1031 -48.01 9.14 5.90
CA THR A 1031 -48.40 8.99 7.30
C THR A 1031 -47.68 7.78 7.91
N THR A 1032 -46.70 8.06 8.76
CA THR A 1032 -45.86 7.05 9.41
C THR A 1032 -46.09 7.05 10.92
N THR A 1033 -46.29 5.87 11.51
CA THR A 1033 -46.51 5.66 12.95
C THR A 1033 -45.61 4.55 13.48
N ALA A 1034 -45.37 4.54 14.79
CA ALA A 1034 -44.55 3.52 15.46
C ALA A 1034 -45.18 3.12 16.79
N SER A 1035 -44.70 2.01 17.37
CA SER A 1035 -45.05 1.58 18.73
C SER A 1035 -44.61 2.59 19.80
N THR A 1036 -43.42 3.17 19.64
CA THR A 1036 -42.85 4.19 20.52
C THR A 1036 -41.93 5.13 19.73
N PHE A 1037 -41.56 6.26 20.34
CA PHE A 1037 -40.42 7.07 19.90
C PHE A 1037 -39.82 7.82 21.09
N GLN A 1038 -38.51 8.06 21.07
CA GLN A 1038 -37.82 8.87 22.07
C GLN A 1038 -38.20 10.35 21.92
N ALA A 1039 -38.94 10.88 22.90
CA ALA A 1039 -39.46 12.25 22.90
C ALA A 1039 -38.43 13.32 23.31
N THR A 1040 -37.32 12.92 23.93
CA THR A 1040 -36.24 13.79 24.41
C THR A 1040 -34.87 13.17 24.11
N GLY A 1041 -33.79 13.97 24.24
CA GLY A 1041 -32.42 13.59 23.89
C GLY A 1041 -31.84 14.51 22.80
N ASP A 1042 -30.51 14.48 22.64
CA ASP A 1042 -29.81 15.38 21.71
C ASP A 1042 -30.18 15.10 20.24
N GLY A 1043 -30.82 16.07 19.60
CA GLY A 1043 -31.40 15.93 18.26
C GLY A 1043 -32.86 15.42 18.22
N GLY A 1044 -33.47 15.12 19.37
CA GLY A 1044 -34.89 14.76 19.47
C GLY A 1044 -35.86 15.92 19.17
N PRO A 1045 -37.19 15.68 19.16
CA PRO A 1045 -37.86 14.38 19.32
C PRO A 1045 -37.72 13.52 18.06
N PHE A 1046 -37.47 12.22 18.24
CA PHE A 1046 -37.18 11.30 17.13
C PHE A 1046 -38.45 10.69 16.52
N ASN A 1047 -39.36 11.56 16.08
CA ASN A 1047 -40.70 11.19 15.60
C ASN A 1047 -40.67 10.18 14.42
N PRO A 1048 -41.66 9.27 14.29
CA PRO A 1048 -41.66 8.22 13.25
C PRO A 1048 -41.59 8.74 11.80
N ASN A 1049 -42.16 9.91 11.52
CA ASN A 1049 -42.11 10.51 10.18
C ASN A 1049 -40.70 10.90 9.72
N ARG A 1050 -39.73 11.00 10.63
CA ARG A 1050 -38.31 11.25 10.31
C ARG A 1050 -37.58 10.07 9.66
N ALA A 1051 -38.19 8.88 9.62
CA ALA A 1051 -37.69 7.74 8.86
C ALA A 1051 -38.43 7.59 7.52
N THR A 1052 -39.26 8.55 7.11
CA THR A 1052 -39.95 8.55 5.82
C THR A 1052 -40.03 9.98 5.27
N ASP A 1053 -39.00 10.78 5.51
CA ASP A 1053 -38.87 12.14 4.96
C ASP A 1053 -37.85 12.23 3.81
N GLY A 1054 -37.16 11.12 3.50
CA GLY A 1054 -36.17 11.03 2.43
C GLY A 1054 -34.81 11.62 2.79
N SER A 1055 -34.56 11.94 4.06
CA SER A 1055 -33.34 12.61 4.52
C SER A 1055 -32.53 11.75 5.49
N TYR A 1056 -31.36 11.31 5.03
CA TYR A 1056 -30.39 10.56 5.83
C TYR A 1056 -29.65 11.40 6.90
N THR A 1057 -30.18 12.57 7.28
CA THR A 1057 -29.74 13.38 8.43
C THR A 1057 -30.82 13.52 9.50
N SER A 1058 -32.03 13.02 9.23
CA SER A 1058 -33.15 12.88 10.16
C SER A 1058 -33.33 11.39 10.52
N ARG A 1059 -33.82 11.08 11.73
CA ARG A 1059 -34.07 9.69 12.15
C ARG A 1059 -35.26 9.53 13.09
N TRP A 1060 -35.93 8.39 12.99
CA TRP A 1060 -36.76 7.84 14.06
C TRP A 1060 -35.89 7.06 15.06
N ALA A 1061 -36.26 7.04 16.34
CA ALA A 1061 -35.64 6.18 17.34
C ALA A 1061 -36.69 5.71 18.36
N SER A 1062 -36.76 4.40 18.61
CA SER A 1062 -37.70 3.77 19.55
C SER A 1062 -37.23 3.88 21.00
N GLU A 1063 -38.16 3.65 21.94
CA GLU A 1063 -37.79 3.29 23.32
C GLU A 1063 -37.01 1.96 23.38
N TRP A 1064 -36.25 1.75 24.45
CA TRP A 1064 -35.23 0.70 24.55
C TRP A 1064 -35.79 -0.67 25.01
N ALA A 1065 -36.83 -1.15 24.34
CA ALA A 1065 -37.49 -2.43 24.64
C ALA A 1065 -37.75 -3.26 23.38
N ASP A 1066 -38.04 -4.55 23.54
CA ASP A 1066 -38.37 -5.50 22.47
C ASP A 1066 -39.79 -6.07 22.68
N PRO A 1067 -40.59 -6.28 21.62
CA PRO A 1067 -40.41 -5.82 20.23
C PRO A 1067 -40.77 -4.34 20.05
N GLN A 1068 -40.42 -3.76 18.91
CA GLN A 1068 -40.93 -2.45 18.44
C GLN A 1068 -41.34 -2.56 16.97
N TRP A 1069 -42.16 -1.61 16.50
CA TRP A 1069 -42.50 -1.52 15.08
C TRP A 1069 -42.59 -0.07 14.60
N ILE A 1070 -42.34 0.12 13.31
CA ILE A 1070 -42.64 1.33 12.56
C ILE A 1070 -43.37 0.95 11.26
N GLN A 1071 -44.40 1.70 10.89
CA GLN A 1071 -45.22 1.43 9.71
C GLN A 1071 -45.58 2.72 8.96
N VAL A 1072 -45.77 2.60 7.65
CA VAL A 1072 -46.16 3.68 6.74
C VAL A 1072 -47.48 3.33 6.03
N ASP A 1073 -48.39 4.30 5.93
CA ASP A 1073 -49.59 4.24 5.09
C ASP A 1073 -49.31 4.93 3.74
N LEU A 1074 -49.17 4.15 2.67
CA LEU A 1074 -48.93 4.66 1.32
C LEU A 1074 -50.14 5.43 0.75
N GLY A 1075 -51.30 5.34 1.40
CA GLY A 1075 -52.57 6.01 1.07
C GLY A 1075 -53.47 5.20 0.12
N ALA A 1076 -52.88 4.35 -0.72
CA ALA A 1076 -53.56 3.44 -1.63
C ALA A 1076 -52.79 2.11 -1.74
N THR A 1077 -53.40 1.09 -2.33
CA THR A 1077 -52.69 -0.16 -2.65
C THR A 1077 -51.68 0.10 -3.77
N THR A 1078 -50.40 0.03 -3.43
CA THR A 1078 -49.27 0.30 -4.33
C THR A 1078 -48.46 -0.98 -4.54
N ALA A 1079 -47.89 -1.16 -5.73
CA ALA A 1079 -46.93 -2.25 -5.99
C ALA A 1079 -45.61 -1.93 -5.28
N ILE A 1080 -45.02 -2.93 -4.63
CA ILE A 1080 -43.78 -2.81 -3.86
C ILE A 1080 -42.76 -3.77 -4.47
N ARG A 1081 -41.65 -3.18 -4.94
CA ARG A 1081 -40.51 -3.84 -5.58
C ARG A 1081 -39.32 -4.01 -4.66
N HIS A 1082 -39.11 -3.05 -3.77
CA HIS A 1082 -37.98 -3.07 -2.85
C HIS A 1082 -38.34 -2.32 -1.56
N VAL A 1083 -37.78 -2.74 -0.43
CA VAL A 1083 -37.76 -2.00 0.83
C VAL A 1083 -36.31 -1.83 1.25
N GLN A 1084 -35.88 -0.58 1.41
CA GLN A 1084 -34.53 -0.23 1.88
C GLN A 1084 -34.65 0.33 3.28
N LEU A 1085 -34.02 -0.36 4.24
CA LEU A 1085 -33.85 0.16 5.60
C LEU A 1085 -32.44 0.76 5.69
N GLY A 1086 -32.35 2.01 6.12
CA GLY A 1086 -31.09 2.67 6.47
C GLY A 1086 -31.02 2.86 7.98
N TRP A 1087 -30.32 1.96 8.67
CA TRP A 1087 -30.17 1.97 10.12
C TRP A 1087 -29.19 3.04 10.61
N GLU A 1088 -29.45 3.56 11.80
CA GLU A 1088 -28.43 4.20 12.63
C GLU A 1088 -27.57 3.13 13.31
N SER A 1089 -26.56 3.51 14.11
CA SER A 1089 -25.75 2.58 14.91
C SER A 1089 -26.59 1.65 15.78
N ALA A 1090 -27.79 2.10 16.19
CA ALA A 1090 -28.78 1.31 16.91
C ALA A 1090 -29.77 0.59 15.96
N TYR A 1091 -29.42 -0.63 15.53
CA TYR A 1091 -30.17 -1.41 14.51
C TYR A 1091 -30.95 -2.61 15.06
N GLY A 1092 -31.79 -3.22 14.22
CA GLY A 1092 -32.49 -4.47 14.53
C GLY A 1092 -31.75 -5.72 14.04
N LYS A 1093 -31.37 -6.62 14.97
CA LYS A 1093 -30.73 -7.91 14.65
C LYS A 1093 -31.73 -8.97 14.20
N SER A 1094 -32.89 -9.02 14.85
CA SER A 1094 -34.03 -9.82 14.40
C SER A 1094 -35.20 -8.91 14.08
N TYR A 1095 -35.74 -9.02 12.87
CA TYR A 1095 -36.91 -8.26 12.44
C TYR A 1095 -37.66 -8.93 11.27
N GLN A 1096 -38.86 -8.42 11.00
CA GLN A 1096 -39.76 -8.88 9.94
C GLN A 1096 -40.22 -7.65 9.14
N VAL A 1097 -40.22 -7.73 7.81
CA VAL A 1097 -41.00 -6.79 6.99
C VAL A 1097 -42.35 -7.42 6.71
N GLN A 1098 -43.41 -6.65 6.94
CA GLN A 1098 -44.79 -7.08 6.89
C GLN A 1098 -45.61 -6.10 6.04
N THR A 1099 -46.59 -6.63 5.32
CA THR A 1099 -47.49 -5.83 4.48
C THR A 1099 -48.95 -6.05 4.85
N SER A 1100 -49.79 -5.05 4.60
CA SER A 1100 -51.21 -5.12 4.88
C SER A 1100 -52.05 -4.28 3.89
N PRO A 1101 -53.26 -4.75 3.50
CA PRO A 1101 -54.21 -3.93 2.74
C PRO A 1101 -55.02 -2.98 3.64
N ASN A 1102 -55.08 -3.21 4.96
CA ASN A 1102 -56.03 -2.57 5.88
C ASN A 1102 -55.42 -2.05 7.20
N GLY A 1103 -54.12 -2.26 7.43
CA GLY A 1103 -53.39 -1.83 8.63
C GLY A 1103 -53.61 -2.70 9.86
N THR A 1104 -54.48 -3.71 9.81
CA THR A 1104 -54.84 -4.58 10.94
C THR A 1104 -54.50 -6.04 10.70
N THR A 1105 -54.66 -6.53 9.48
CA THR A 1105 -54.32 -7.89 9.05
C THR A 1105 -52.97 -7.87 8.33
N TRP A 1106 -51.95 -8.51 8.91
CA TRP A 1106 -50.56 -8.40 8.45
C TRP A 1106 -50.02 -9.73 7.92
N THR A 1107 -49.31 -9.67 6.79
CA THR A 1107 -48.60 -10.80 6.18
C THR A 1107 -47.10 -10.56 6.28
N ASN A 1108 -46.33 -11.55 6.77
CA ASN A 1108 -44.87 -11.49 6.72
C ASN A 1108 -44.39 -11.70 5.29
N VAL A 1109 -43.57 -10.77 4.78
CA VAL A 1109 -42.96 -10.87 3.43
C VAL A 1109 -41.44 -11.02 3.48
N PHE A 1110 -40.81 -10.66 4.60
CA PHE A 1110 -39.39 -10.92 4.88
C PHE A 1110 -39.19 -11.20 6.38
N THR A 1111 -38.13 -11.92 6.75
CA THR A 1111 -37.71 -12.14 8.14
C THR A 1111 -36.21 -12.41 8.19
N THR A 1112 -35.50 -11.77 9.13
CA THR A 1112 -34.10 -12.06 9.45
C THR A 1112 -33.89 -12.19 10.96
N THR A 1113 -32.84 -12.90 11.36
CA THR A 1113 -32.33 -13.00 12.74
C THR A 1113 -30.83 -12.69 12.84
N THR A 1114 -30.25 -12.20 11.74
CA THR A 1114 -28.81 -11.95 11.56
C THR A 1114 -28.54 -10.59 10.91
N GLY A 1115 -29.43 -9.61 11.11
CA GLY A 1115 -29.15 -8.23 10.71
C GLY A 1115 -27.93 -7.68 11.46
N ASP A 1116 -27.13 -6.87 10.77
CA ASP A 1116 -25.86 -6.29 11.22
C ASP A 1116 -25.84 -4.75 11.22
N GLY A 1117 -26.88 -4.12 10.67
CA GLY A 1117 -27.06 -2.66 10.63
C GLY A 1117 -26.75 -2.07 9.26
N GLY A 1118 -26.46 -0.76 9.19
CA GLY A 1118 -26.19 -0.10 7.92
C GLY A 1118 -27.39 -0.15 6.96
N PHE A 1119 -27.23 -0.76 5.79
CA PHE A 1119 -28.26 -0.82 4.75
C PHE A 1119 -28.77 -2.24 4.45
N ASP A 1120 -30.00 -2.53 4.87
CA ASP A 1120 -30.73 -3.73 4.48
C ASP A 1120 -31.62 -3.45 3.26
N GLY A 1121 -31.27 -4.02 2.10
CA GLY A 1121 -32.07 -3.97 0.89
C GLY A 1121 -32.88 -5.26 0.70
N ILE A 1122 -34.20 -5.14 0.54
CA ILE A 1122 -35.15 -6.26 0.56
C ILE A 1122 -36.02 -6.24 -0.69
N ASP A 1123 -35.69 -7.06 -1.68
CA ASP A 1123 -36.48 -7.22 -2.91
C ASP A 1123 -37.82 -7.92 -2.64
N LEU A 1124 -38.90 -7.39 -3.23
CA LEU A 1124 -40.27 -7.84 -3.05
C LEU A 1124 -41.04 -7.85 -4.39
N ASN A 1125 -42.15 -8.59 -4.42
CA ASN A 1125 -43.09 -8.59 -5.53
C ASN A 1125 -44.53 -8.72 -5.00
N VAL A 1126 -44.97 -7.68 -4.29
CA VAL A 1126 -46.26 -7.64 -3.58
C VAL A 1126 -46.98 -6.33 -3.85
N SER A 1127 -48.28 -6.27 -3.54
CA SER A 1127 -49.05 -5.02 -3.58
C SER A 1127 -49.80 -4.83 -2.26
N ALA A 1128 -49.61 -3.68 -1.61
CA ALA A 1128 -50.18 -3.38 -0.30
C ALA A 1128 -50.40 -1.88 -0.11
N ARG A 1129 -51.19 -1.50 0.90
CA ARG A 1129 -51.36 -0.10 1.31
C ARG A 1129 -50.45 0.28 2.49
N TYR A 1130 -50.22 -0.67 3.38
CA TYR A 1130 -49.39 -0.48 4.57
C TYR A 1130 -48.17 -1.39 4.52
N VAL A 1131 -47.02 -0.85 4.93
CA VAL A 1131 -45.77 -1.60 5.12
C VAL A 1131 -45.28 -1.34 6.54
N ARG A 1132 -44.81 -2.37 7.23
CA ARG A 1132 -44.32 -2.31 8.61
C ARG A 1132 -43.01 -3.07 8.75
N VAL A 1133 -42.05 -2.46 9.42
CA VAL A 1133 -40.91 -3.17 10.01
C VAL A 1133 -41.29 -3.52 11.45
N ASN A 1134 -41.33 -4.81 11.77
CA ASN A 1134 -41.61 -5.33 13.11
C ASN A 1134 -40.34 -5.98 13.65
N MET A 1135 -39.66 -5.29 14.55
CA MET A 1135 -38.35 -5.67 15.08
C MET A 1135 -38.50 -6.38 16.42
N THR A 1136 -37.85 -7.53 16.56
CA THR A 1136 -38.05 -8.48 17.66
C THR A 1136 -36.79 -8.72 18.51
N GLN A 1137 -35.63 -8.26 18.06
CA GLN A 1137 -34.40 -8.23 18.85
C GLN A 1137 -33.48 -7.08 18.40
N ARG A 1138 -33.09 -6.21 19.33
CA ARG A 1138 -32.11 -5.14 19.12
C ARG A 1138 -30.70 -5.72 18.88
N GLY A 1139 -29.94 -5.08 18.00
CA GLY A 1139 -28.53 -5.40 17.75
C GLY A 1139 -27.56 -4.73 18.74
N THR A 1140 -28.04 -3.75 19.51
CA THR A 1140 -27.27 -3.01 20.52
C THR A 1140 -28.04 -2.96 21.85
N ALA A 1141 -27.45 -2.34 22.88
CA ALA A 1141 -28.13 -2.08 24.15
C ALA A 1141 -29.22 -0.98 24.05
N TYR A 1142 -29.11 -0.09 23.06
CA TYR A 1142 -30.06 1.00 22.80
C TYR A 1142 -31.35 0.47 22.16
N GLY A 1143 -32.29 1.36 21.84
CA GLY A 1143 -33.50 1.07 21.04
C GLY A 1143 -33.19 0.70 19.57
N TYR A 1144 -34.21 0.78 18.71
CA TYR A 1144 -34.07 0.71 17.26
C TYR A 1144 -34.08 2.13 16.67
N SER A 1145 -33.29 2.40 15.63
CA SER A 1145 -33.29 3.69 14.96
C SER A 1145 -32.99 3.56 13.46
N LEU A 1146 -33.78 4.28 12.66
CA LEU A 1146 -33.71 4.32 11.20
C LEU A 1146 -33.55 5.77 10.76
N TRP A 1147 -32.56 6.03 9.93
CA TRP A 1147 -32.47 7.27 9.14
C TRP A 1147 -33.57 7.30 8.07
N GLU A 1148 -33.81 6.19 7.37
CA GLU A 1148 -34.88 6.08 6.36
C GLU A 1148 -35.42 4.64 6.27
N PHE A 1149 -36.72 4.54 5.99
CA PHE A 1149 -37.51 3.34 5.72
C PHE A 1149 -38.17 3.52 4.35
N GLY A 1150 -37.34 3.40 3.31
CA GLY A 1150 -37.77 3.60 1.93
C GLY A 1150 -38.56 2.41 1.40
N VAL A 1151 -39.68 2.67 0.73
CA VAL A 1151 -40.53 1.67 0.08
C VAL A 1151 -40.64 2.04 -1.38
N TYR A 1152 -40.20 1.17 -2.30
CA TYR A 1152 -40.01 1.49 -3.71
C TYR A 1152 -40.96 0.73 -4.63
N SER A 1153 -41.49 1.43 -5.64
CA SER A 1153 -42.40 0.90 -6.68
C SER A 1153 -41.82 1.00 -8.08
#